data_AF-A0A7X6VRF2-F1
#
_entry.id   AF-A0A7X6VRF2-F1
#
_cell.length_a   1.000
_cell.length_b   1.000
_cell.length_c   1.000
_cell.angle_alpha   90.00
_cell.angle_beta   90.00
_cell.angle_gamma   90.00
#
_symmetry.space_group_name_H-M   'P 1'
#
loop_
_entity.id
_entity.type
_entity.pdbx_description
1 polymer ?
#
loop_
_entity_poly.entity_id
_entity_poly.type
_entity_poly.pdbx_seq_one_letter_code
_entity_poly.pdbx_strand_id
1 'polypeptide(L)'
;MKRILTLLSILFLSILLVGCSFNFDFGSKSIRFVTNKGTPIETIKFKGTYETSQIDLLTTTKEGYEFLGWYLTSDFSGSDQLAEVIDKSITLYAKWEAIKYSIHYSIDGGVNHQSNPEYFTIEDKITLKDPSKAGFKFIGWYLDINFEEETTEIVKGTKNEVFLYAFFEPDVTDQFTITYKIDGEVYGEVETYQVGEAIDFRTNYEIEGYTFSGWDLTDIPSVMPANNLIINGYLTINEYEISFYNEDGQTKLETIFVNYGEMPIPTVNPTKTATIEYSYQFVGWEPDLEPASQNTIYTALFLKVGIEYTVTWTVEGVELKEYYRYGEAIDSIPTPIKEGHTFNGWLDIPETMPANNIVITGTFSPSVFEIVFYDEDGITVLDTLMVEYYQLPNPTVTPTKAQDLEYSYTFKGWVPEIVVATEDTSYQASYEATSIGQKAELDPTNLNLIFGFDIYKLIPNIYSNDYQLDDSSTIDFKEVYIDIFDWTEADKDNYMALLENLYLYDEIEMAFVLENYYVGVYKETEYYPGEIVFGIILYSKDDQNGTTNFNPSELNAIFGFDIYSLMPKIMTNDYQLFDESTSTYQEVYIDIFDWTEAMADNYIDLLEALLNYDYDEGAWILGDYYIYVYEDDVNYLEMVYGIAIEGEIKNNGFEDNLYYSFNLQNTTTSLDGSYKNNIDVVLDFNNNSSKVVVKASHLADISAQAPSGLSQGIIFAADVSGLTNPLVYLEIDTLGTIISSFSFEIEARNSYENTLKGAKIQVYDGSDWVDLVDGNFYNELSTDQELIVIENLNSSKFRILLIGSGQPKNGGQVMISEIKLYSKPVVIESWLELVADLETVFDDSNFDYLPELNELKELVLTKIHYYEYKISGSLLTANNETYINNYYLELLQLGYVIDEDLSIKRAQNVYSYYIDDDLAYALYILFDNETAEIVIFKYDPVIESKDLITLDKQQSINEYELATFGKSGLPSTGSYEVLVIPVEIKDKPFAADYDNKLDLVFNGTQFETGWESVASFYYRSSYGLLDLTFEIAPKYISLYNSSYYESFGDEGDQAVIKEALLGLDEEIDFSRYDYNNDGYIDSVIFIYSYDYDYDTDPWWAWVYSAKFGEASQIDNLDGKKFEYYFWASYAFLEDPISGNDNIIVNAETYIHEMGHLFGIVDFYQHEDTYDYGPLGGFDMMDHNVGDHGPFNKLVFGWLQPLLAVNGS
;
A
#
# COMPACT_ATOMS: atom_id res chain seq x y z
N MET A 1 28.66 38.64 -102.60
CA MET A 1 29.25 38.90 -103.94
C MET A 1 28.96 37.66 -104.82
N LYS A 2 28.23 37.77 -105.95
CA LYS A 2 27.79 36.64 -106.85
C LYS A 2 26.81 35.60 -106.22
N ARG A 3 25.95 34.84 -106.95
CA ARG A 3 25.15 35.05 -108.20
C ARG A 3 24.20 33.83 -108.48
N ILE A 4 23.18 34.00 -109.37
CA ILE A 4 22.40 32.98 -110.16
C ILE A 4 21.25 32.27 -109.37
N LEU A 5 19.96 32.12 -109.79
CA LEU A 5 19.18 31.87 -111.06
C LEU A 5 18.93 30.36 -111.39
N THR A 6 17.84 29.90 -112.04
CA THR A 6 17.04 30.44 -113.19
C THR A 6 15.50 30.15 -113.10
N LEU A 7 14.75 29.93 -114.21
CA LEU A 7 13.26 30.13 -114.32
C LEU A 7 12.62 29.39 -115.54
N LEU A 8 11.39 28.83 -115.42
CA LEU A 8 10.51 28.31 -116.51
C LEU A 8 8.98 28.52 -116.21
N SER A 9 7.99 28.32 -117.11
CA SER A 9 7.74 29.01 -118.41
C SER A 9 6.34 28.74 -119.08
N ILE A 10 5.42 29.74 -119.09
CA ILE A 10 4.55 30.20 -120.22
C ILE A 10 3.30 29.41 -120.72
N LEU A 11 2.13 30.10 -120.87
CA LEU A 11 1.03 30.06 -121.91
C LEU A 11 -0.23 30.89 -121.42
N PHE A 12 -1.32 31.31 -122.13
CA PHE A 12 -1.56 31.78 -123.54
C PHE A 12 -2.94 32.51 -123.78
N LEU A 13 -2.98 33.50 -124.70
CA LEU A 13 -4.01 33.85 -125.75
C LEU A 13 -5.43 34.50 -125.53
N SER A 14 -5.56 35.82 -125.83
CA SER A 14 -6.69 36.54 -126.54
C SER A 14 -8.08 36.74 -125.85
N ILE A 15 -9.14 37.44 -126.36
CA ILE A 15 -9.46 38.22 -127.60
C ILE A 15 -10.55 39.35 -127.36
N LEU A 16 -11.12 40.03 -128.38
CA LEU A 16 -12.20 41.07 -128.29
C LEU A 16 -13.31 40.97 -129.39
N LEU A 17 -14.55 41.43 -129.12
CA LEU A 17 -15.20 42.64 -129.73
C LEU A 17 -16.67 42.94 -129.28
N VAL A 18 -17.15 44.14 -129.63
CA VAL A 18 -18.27 44.92 -129.04
C VAL A 18 -19.67 44.62 -129.62
N GLY A 19 -20.72 44.78 -128.77
CA GLY A 19 -22.11 45.04 -129.19
C GLY A 19 -22.93 45.70 -128.07
N CYS A 20 -23.63 46.81 -128.35
CA CYS A 20 -24.38 47.57 -127.33
C CYS A 20 -25.83 47.07 -127.12
N SER A 21 -26.29 47.10 -125.86
CA SER A 21 -27.70 47.26 -125.50
C SER A 21 -27.84 48.25 -124.34
N PHE A 22 -28.87 49.07 -124.35
CA PHE A 22 -29.20 49.96 -123.22
C PHE A 22 -29.75 49.11 -122.07
N ASN A 23 -29.29 49.39 -120.85
CA ASN A 23 -29.96 48.97 -119.63
C ASN A 23 -30.17 50.20 -118.74
N PHE A 24 -31.39 50.37 -118.23
CA PHE A 24 -31.70 51.43 -117.26
C PHE A 24 -31.05 51.09 -115.92
N ASP A 25 -30.35 52.05 -115.31
CA ASP A 25 -29.94 51.94 -113.91
C ASP A 25 -31.14 52.20 -112.98
N PHE A 26 -31.94 51.15 -112.79
CA PHE A 26 -32.87 51.08 -111.67
C PHE A 26 -32.05 50.80 -110.40
N GLY A 27 -31.72 51.91 -109.71
CA GLY A 27 -30.63 52.02 -108.75
C GLY A 27 -30.43 50.83 -107.81
N SER A 28 -29.24 50.24 -107.88
CA SER A 28 -28.81 49.17 -106.96
C SER A 28 -28.63 49.69 -105.54
N LYS A 29 -29.13 48.94 -104.56
CA LYS A 29 -28.91 49.20 -103.13
C LYS A 29 -27.67 48.45 -102.66
N SER A 30 -27.03 48.90 -101.59
CA SER A 30 -25.78 48.29 -101.11
C SER A 30 -25.59 48.33 -99.60
N ILE A 31 -25.10 47.24 -99.01
CA ILE A 31 -24.66 47.16 -97.62
C ILE A 31 -23.13 47.26 -97.63
N ARG A 32 -22.58 48.32 -97.03
CA ARG A 32 -21.14 48.53 -96.89
C ARG A 32 -20.68 48.19 -95.49
N PHE A 33 -19.67 47.34 -95.35
CA PHE A 33 -19.03 47.04 -94.07
C PHE A 33 -17.84 47.96 -93.81
N VAL A 34 -17.69 48.40 -92.56
CA VAL A 34 -16.56 49.17 -92.03
C VAL A 34 -16.05 48.39 -90.81
N THR A 35 -15.00 47.61 -91.04
CA THR A 35 -14.57 46.55 -90.12
C THR A 35 -13.75 47.05 -88.92
N ASN A 36 -13.51 48.37 -88.82
CA ASN A 36 -12.81 49.01 -87.71
C ASN A 36 -11.48 48.32 -87.33
N LYS A 37 -10.64 48.09 -88.35
CA LYS A 37 -9.36 47.35 -88.32
C LYS A 37 -9.46 45.81 -88.33
N GLY A 38 -10.66 45.22 -88.28
CA GLY A 38 -10.85 43.79 -88.55
C GLY A 38 -10.70 43.43 -90.04
N THR A 39 -10.64 42.13 -90.34
CA THR A 39 -10.52 41.57 -91.70
C THR A 39 -11.62 42.10 -92.63
N PRO A 40 -11.30 42.65 -93.82
CA PRO A 40 -12.28 43.31 -94.69
C PRO A 40 -13.37 42.40 -95.23
N ILE A 41 -14.61 42.89 -95.29
CA ILE A 41 -15.76 42.25 -95.95
C ILE A 41 -16.16 43.06 -97.19
N GLU A 42 -16.48 42.39 -98.29
CA GLU A 42 -16.91 43.05 -99.52
C GLU A 42 -18.29 43.73 -99.40
N THR A 43 -18.52 44.78 -100.20
CA THR A 43 -19.79 45.51 -100.22
C THR A 43 -20.85 44.75 -101.01
N ILE A 44 -21.85 44.21 -100.30
CA ILE A 44 -23.00 43.50 -100.90
C ILE A 44 -23.86 44.47 -101.70
N LYS A 45 -24.29 44.07 -102.89
CA LYS A 45 -25.17 44.84 -103.78
C LYS A 45 -26.41 44.02 -104.11
N PHE A 46 -27.58 44.63 -103.97
CA PHE A 46 -28.86 43.93 -104.12
C PHE A 46 -29.93 44.79 -104.83
N LYS A 47 -31.04 44.14 -105.19
CA LYS A 47 -32.23 44.75 -105.80
C LYS A 47 -33.47 44.23 -105.07
N GLY A 48 -34.41 45.12 -104.73
CA GLY A 48 -35.53 44.79 -103.85
C GLY A 48 -35.19 45.05 -102.38
N THR A 49 -35.29 44.03 -101.55
CA THR A 49 -34.92 43.98 -100.13
C THR A 49 -33.72 43.04 -99.90
N TYR A 50 -33.16 43.03 -98.69
CA TYR A 50 -32.16 42.06 -98.24
C TYR A 50 -32.44 41.67 -96.79
N GLU A 51 -32.48 40.36 -96.49
CA GLU A 51 -32.79 39.83 -95.16
C GLU A 51 -31.61 40.04 -94.19
N THR A 52 -31.87 40.56 -92.98
CA THR A 52 -30.80 40.84 -92.00
C THR A 52 -30.14 39.58 -91.44
N SER A 53 -30.85 38.46 -91.38
CA SER A 53 -30.31 37.15 -90.95
C SER A 53 -29.16 36.62 -91.81
N GLN A 54 -28.94 37.18 -93.00
CA GLN A 54 -27.74 36.88 -93.80
C GLN A 54 -26.52 37.76 -93.45
N ILE A 55 -26.71 38.81 -92.65
CA ILE A 55 -25.65 39.72 -92.20
C ILE A 55 -25.01 39.21 -90.90
N ASP A 56 -25.78 38.59 -90.03
CA ASP A 56 -25.28 37.99 -88.78
C ASP A 56 -24.29 36.83 -89.06
N LEU A 57 -24.39 36.21 -90.24
CA LEU A 57 -23.46 35.21 -90.75
C LEU A 57 -22.13 35.80 -91.29
N LEU A 58 -22.01 37.12 -91.41
CA LEU A 58 -20.83 37.82 -91.97
C LEU A 58 -19.94 38.32 -90.83
N THR A 59 -19.19 37.40 -90.21
CA THR A 59 -18.21 37.76 -89.19
C THR A 59 -16.96 38.39 -89.80
N THR A 60 -16.31 39.24 -89.01
CA THR A 60 -14.96 39.78 -89.24
C THR A 60 -14.09 39.39 -88.04
N THR A 61 -12.76 39.47 -88.18
CA THR A 61 -11.79 39.07 -87.15
C THR A 61 -10.73 40.15 -86.93
N LYS A 62 -10.38 40.41 -85.67
CA LYS A 62 -9.37 41.40 -85.25
C LYS A 62 -8.57 40.78 -84.10
N GLU A 63 -7.25 40.64 -84.28
CA GLU A 63 -6.39 39.91 -83.34
C GLU A 63 -6.41 40.54 -81.94
N GLY A 64 -6.74 39.73 -80.91
CA GLY A 64 -6.85 40.16 -79.51
C GLY A 64 -8.16 40.85 -79.12
N TYR A 65 -9.20 40.80 -79.97
CA TYR A 65 -10.50 41.40 -79.68
C TYR A 65 -11.66 40.49 -80.06
N GLU A 66 -12.71 40.51 -79.24
CA GLU A 66 -14.00 39.87 -79.53
C GLU A 66 -14.87 40.74 -80.43
N PHE A 67 -15.59 40.12 -81.37
CA PHE A 67 -16.46 40.79 -82.32
C PHE A 67 -17.88 40.94 -81.75
N LEU A 68 -18.23 42.16 -81.32
CA LEU A 68 -19.53 42.45 -80.70
C LEU A 68 -20.65 42.80 -81.71
N GLY A 69 -20.50 42.44 -82.99
CA GLY A 69 -21.53 42.62 -84.01
C GLY A 69 -21.46 43.92 -84.84
N TRP A 70 -22.51 44.15 -85.63
CA TRP A 70 -22.62 45.19 -86.65
C TRP A 70 -23.59 46.32 -86.27
N TYR A 71 -23.08 47.54 -86.17
CA TYR A 71 -23.83 48.72 -85.74
C TYR A 71 -24.11 49.66 -86.91
N LEU A 72 -25.25 50.38 -86.89
CA LEU A 72 -25.63 51.32 -87.96
C LEU A 72 -24.87 52.68 -87.90
N THR A 73 -24.20 52.95 -86.79
CA THR A 73 -23.54 54.24 -86.46
C THR A 73 -22.06 54.04 -86.17
N SER A 74 -21.23 55.02 -86.55
CA SER A 74 -19.77 54.96 -86.37
C SER A 74 -19.29 55.26 -84.95
N ASP A 75 -20.20 55.75 -84.10
CA ASP A 75 -20.00 55.96 -82.66
C ASP A 75 -20.67 54.87 -81.80
N PHE A 76 -21.24 53.84 -82.45
CA PHE A 76 -21.99 52.75 -81.83
C PHE A 76 -23.20 53.22 -80.99
N SER A 77 -23.72 54.42 -81.23
CA SER A 77 -24.91 54.95 -80.55
C SER A 77 -26.20 54.46 -81.19
N GLY A 78 -27.13 53.96 -80.37
CA GLY A 78 -28.44 53.46 -80.81
C GLY A 78 -28.91 52.25 -79.99
N SER A 79 -30.14 51.82 -80.22
CA SER A 79 -30.66 50.52 -79.78
C SER A 79 -30.77 49.60 -80.99
N ASP A 80 -30.04 48.48 -81.00
CA ASP A 80 -29.90 47.65 -82.19
C ASP A 80 -31.16 46.84 -82.51
N GLN A 81 -31.99 47.40 -83.39
CA GLN A 81 -32.80 46.62 -84.31
C GLN A 81 -32.56 47.08 -85.75
N LEU A 82 -31.64 46.36 -86.39
CA LEU A 82 -31.62 46.22 -87.85
C LEU A 82 -32.99 45.68 -88.30
N ALA A 83 -33.76 46.48 -89.03
CA ALA A 83 -35.08 46.09 -89.52
C ALA A 83 -34.97 44.84 -90.41
N GLU A 84 -35.81 43.82 -90.16
CA GLU A 84 -35.76 42.46 -90.74
C GLU A 84 -35.39 42.43 -92.23
N VAL A 85 -35.93 43.38 -93.00
CA VAL A 85 -35.57 43.62 -94.40
C VAL A 85 -34.95 45.01 -94.59
N ILE A 86 -33.74 45.03 -95.16
CA ILE A 86 -33.06 46.25 -95.56
C ILE A 86 -33.56 46.67 -96.96
N ASP A 87 -34.21 47.82 -97.04
CA ASP A 87 -34.80 48.36 -98.27
C ASP A 87 -34.01 49.55 -98.86
N LYS A 88 -32.83 49.86 -98.34
CA LYS A 88 -32.00 51.02 -98.75
C LYS A 88 -30.52 50.69 -98.64
N SER A 89 -29.65 51.54 -99.20
CA SER A 89 -28.22 51.42 -98.93
C SER A 89 -27.91 51.82 -97.50
N ILE A 90 -27.09 51.02 -96.81
CA ILE A 90 -26.65 51.26 -95.42
C ILE A 90 -25.13 51.08 -95.30
N THR A 91 -24.56 51.55 -94.19
CA THR A 91 -23.19 51.23 -93.77
C THR A 91 -23.25 50.63 -92.37
N LEU A 92 -22.48 49.57 -92.14
CA LEU A 92 -22.39 48.85 -90.87
C LEU A 92 -20.97 48.89 -90.34
N TYR A 93 -20.84 49.10 -89.02
CA TYR A 93 -19.59 49.30 -88.32
C TYR A 93 -19.36 48.16 -87.33
N ALA A 94 -18.19 47.51 -87.40
CA ALA A 94 -17.84 46.42 -86.48
C ALA A 94 -17.47 47.00 -85.10
N LYS A 95 -18.12 46.50 -84.04
CA LYS A 95 -17.74 46.80 -82.66
C LYS A 95 -16.78 45.73 -82.14
N TRP A 96 -15.84 46.15 -81.29
CA TRP A 96 -14.75 45.32 -80.78
C TRP A 96 -14.55 45.58 -79.29
N GLU A 97 -14.38 44.52 -78.51
CA GLU A 97 -13.94 44.57 -77.11
C GLU A 97 -12.63 43.80 -76.95
N ALA A 98 -11.72 44.26 -76.10
CA ALA A 98 -10.39 43.65 -75.96
C ALA A 98 -10.47 42.39 -75.09
N ILE A 99 -9.88 41.29 -75.55
CA ILE A 99 -9.85 40.05 -74.79
C ILE A 99 -8.95 40.25 -73.56
N LYS A 100 -9.45 39.81 -72.39
CA LYS A 100 -8.69 39.73 -71.14
C LYS A 100 -7.99 38.37 -71.05
N TYR A 101 -6.77 38.40 -70.55
CA TYR A 101 -5.96 37.22 -70.19
C TYR A 101 -5.61 37.32 -68.70
N SER A 102 -5.55 36.19 -68.00
CA SER A 102 -5.18 36.13 -66.58
C SER A 102 -3.67 36.22 -66.38
N ILE A 103 -3.28 36.57 -65.15
CA ILE A 103 -1.92 36.53 -64.64
C ILE A 103 -1.94 35.71 -63.34
N HIS A 104 -1.14 34.64 -63.31
CA HIS A 104 -1.03 33.73 -62.17
C HIS A 104 0.33 33.93 -61.50
N TYR A 105 0.33 34.22 -60.20
CA TYR A 105 1.53 34.48 -59.42
C TYR A 105 1.79 33.32 -58.45
N SER A 106 2.94 32.67 -58.55
CA SER A 106 3.45 31.71 -57.57
C SER A 106 4.54 32.38 -56.75
N ILE A 107 4.37 32.39 -55.42
CA ILE A 107 5.16 33.25 -54.50
C ILE A 107 5.64 32.49 -53.25
N ASP A 108 5.50 31.16 -53.24
CA ASP A 108 6.16 30.29 -52.24
C ASP A 108 5.94 30.73 -50.77
N GLY A 109 4.67 30.89 -50.37
CA GLY A 109 4.27 31.39 -49.05
C GLY A 109 4.42 32.91 -48.84
N GLY A 110 5.02 33.63 -49.77
CA GLY A 110 5.15 35.09 -49.76
C GLY A 110 3.88 35.85 -50.18
N VAL A 111 3.86 37.15 -49.87
CA VAL A 111 2.74 38.07 -50.15
C VAL A 111 2.99 38.84 -51.45
N ASN A 112 1.99 38.90 -52.33
CA ASN A 112 2.06 39.67 -53.58
C ASN A 112 1.90 41.18 -53.34
N HIS A 113 2.55 42.00 -54.16
CA HIS A 113 2.37 43.44 -54.12
C HIS A 113 1.01 43.86 -54.72
N GLN A 114 0.16 44.53 -53.93
CA GLN A 114 -1.22 44.95 -54.24
C GLN A 114 -1.48 45.71 -55.57
N SER A 115 -0.43 46.17 -56.26
CA SER A 115 -0.54 46.83 -57.58
C SER A 115 -0.23 45.92 -58.78
N ASN A 116 0.10 44.65 -58.54
CA ASN A 116 0.18 43.62 -59.57
C ASN A 116 -1.25 43.20 -59.96
N PRO A 117 -1.68 43.34 -61.23
CA PRO A 117 -3.05 43.06 -61.64
C PRO A 117 -3.30 41.58 -61.90
N GLU A 118 -4.55 41.13 -61.71
CA GLU A 118 -5.00 39.76 -62.02
C GLU A 118 -5.20 39.51 -63.53
N TYR A 119 -5.42 40.58 -64.31
CA TYR A 119 -5.77 40.51 -65.73
C TYR A 119 -5.12 41.62 -66.55
N PHE A 120 -4.85 41.34 -67.83
CA PHE A 120 -4.41 42.32 -68.82
C PHE A 120 -5.05 42.06 -70.20
N THR A 121 -4.95 43.01 -71.12
CA THR A 121 -5.39 42.86 -72.52
C THR A 121 -4.22 43.02 -73.49
N ILE A 122 -4.43 42.70 -74.77
CA ILE A 122 -3.45 42.93 -75.85
C ILE A 122 -3.00 44.42 -75.96
N GLU A 123 -3.75 45.36 -75.39
CA GLU A 123 -3.39 46.78 -75.36
C GLU A 123 -2.52 47.20 -74.18
N ASP A 124 -2.38 46.39 -73.14
CA ASP A 124 -1.73 46.78 -71.90
C ASP A 124 -0.21 46.53 -71.91
N LYS A 125 0.50 47.17 -70.99
CA LYS A 125 1.87 46.81 -70.59
C LYS A 125 1.92 46.86 -69.08
N ILE A 126 2.23 45.73 -68.45
CA ILE A 126 2.29 45.61 -66.99
C ILE A 126 3.76 45.56 -66.58
N THR A 127 4.23 46.52 -65.78
CA THR A 127 5.53 46.41 -65.10
C THR A 127 5.29 45.79 -63.74
N LEU A 128 5.95 44.68 -63.46
CA LEU A 128 5.76 43.90 -62.24
C LEU A 128 6.28 44.66 -61.01
N LYS A 129 5.82 44.21 -59.84
CA LYS A 129 6.22 44.72 -58.52
C LYS A 129 6.64 43.59 -57.62
N ASP A 130 7.61 43.91 -56.79
CA ASP A 130 8.37 42.98 -55.96
C ASP A 130 7.46 42.45 -54.82
N PRO A 131 7.31 41.11 -54.69
CA PRO A 131 6.62 40.48 -53.57
C PRO A 131 7.51 40.44 -52.31
N SER A 132 6.95 40.02 -51.18
CA SER A 132 7.66 39.96 -49.89
C SER A 132 7.48 38.63 -49.17
N LYS A 133 8.59 38.02 -48.72
CA LYS A 133 8.65 36.81 -47.88
C LYS A 133 9.57 37.10 -46.68
N ALA A 134 9.15 36.80 -45.46
CA ALA A 134 9.93 37.13 -44.26
C ALA A 134 11.19 36.26 -44.16
N GLY A 135 12.34 36.84 -43.80
CA GLY A 135 13.65 36.16 -43.79
C GLY A 135 14.32 35.99 -45.17
N PHE A 136 13.64 36.38 -46.25
CA PHE A 136 14.14 36.21 -47.62
C PHE A 136 14.06 37.50 -48.45
N LYS A 137 15.09 37.71 -49.24
CA LYS A 137 15.26 38.79 -50.19
C LYS A 137 14.75 38.37 -51.56
N PHE A 138 13.85 39.16 -52.15
CA PHE A 138 13.37 38.94 -53.50
C PHE A 138 14.46 39.21 -54.55
N ILE A 139 14.60 38.30 -55.53
CA ILE A 139 15.62 38.36 -56.58
C ILE A 139 15.02 38.72 -57.94
N GLY A 140 13.90 38.11 -58.33
CA GLY A 140 13.28 38.36 -59.64
C GLY A 140 11.99 37.58 -59.88
N TRP A 141 11.24 38.00 -60.91
CA TRP A 141 10.09 37.26 -61.44
C TRP A 141 10.53 36.45 -62.66
N TYR A 142 10.03 35.23 -62.80
CA TYR A 142 10.39 34.30 -63.88
C TYR A 142 9.14 33.74 -64.57
N LEU A 143 9.24 33.42 -65.85
CA LEU A 143 8.15 32.83 -66.65
C LEU A 143 8.03 31.31 -66.50
N ASP A 144 9.02 30.67 -65.87
CA ASP A 144 9.10 29.23 -65.66
C ASP A 144 9.49 28.89 -64.21
N ILE A 145 9.24 27.63 -63.82
CA ILE A 145 9.45 27.14 -62.45
C ILE A 145 10.91 26.76 -62.14
N ASN A 146 11.79 26.69 -63.14
CA ASN A 146 13.22 26.43 -62.94
C ASN A 146 14.04 27.74 -62.84
N PHE A 147 13.38 28.90 -62.96
CA PHE A 147 13.98 30.23 -62.92
C PHE A 147 14.99 30.49 -64.06
N GLU A 148 14.72 29.98 -65.27
CA GLU A 148 15.58 30.20 -66.45
C GLU A 148 15.19 31.46 -67.27
N GLU A 149 13.91 31.84 -67.32
CA GLU A 149 13.41 32.98 -68.10
C GLU A 149 12.94 34.17 -67.21
N GLU A 150 13.90 34.98 -66.74
CA GLU A 150 13.64 36.20 -65.95
C GLU A 150 12.81 37.25 -66.72
N THR A 151 11.88 37.92 -66.04
CA THR A 151 11.09 39.04 -66.57
C THR A 151 10.82 40.12 -65.52
N THR A 152 10.61 41.35 -65.99
CA THR A 152 10.15 42.49 -65.17
C THR A 152 8.86 43.12 -65.72
N GLU A 153 8.34 42.64 -66.86
CA GLU A 153 7.14 43.17 -67.48
C GLU A 153 6.40 42.18 -68.39
N ILE A 154 5.06 42.26 -68.39
CA ILE A 154 4.23 41.70 -69.46
C ILE A 154 4.18 42.75 -70.58
N VAL A 155 4.83 42.42 -71.70
CA VAL A 155 4.98 43.30 -72.86
C VAL A 155 3.67 43.52 -73.61
N LYS A 156 3.52 44.71 -74.21
CA LYS A 156 2.33 45.03 -75.03
C LYS A 156 2.25 44.15 -76.27
N GLY A 157 1.15 43.40 -76.38
CA GLY A 157 0.87 42.51 -77.50
C GLY A 157 0.94 41.02 -77.18
N THR A 158 1.12 40.62 -75.92
CA THR A 158 0.92 39.23 -75.43
C THR A 158 -0.54 38.79 -75.63
N LYS A 159 -0.77 37.47 -75.84
CA LYS A 159 -2.04 36.93 -76.41
C LYS A 159 -2.53 35.65 -75.72
N ASN A 160 -2.06 35.42 -74.51
CA ASN A 160 -2.24 34.20 -73.72
C ASN A 160 -2.13 34.57 -72.23
N GLU A 161 -2.61 33.67 -71.39
CA GLU A 161 -2.45 33.75 -69.93
C GLU A 161 -0.96 33.64 -69.57
N VAL A 162 -0.55 34.28 -68.47
CA VAL A 162 0.86 34.37 -68.04
C VAL A 162 1.00 33.80 -66.64
N PHE A 163 1.99 32.93 -66.46
CA PHE A 163 2.42 32.41 -65.15
C PHE A 163 3.72 33.10 -64.75
N LEU A 164 3.84 33.46 -63.48
CA LEU A 164 4.97 34.19 -62.91
C LEU A 164 5.39 33.56 -61.59
N TYR A 165 6.67 33.20 -61.49
CA TYR A 165 7.29 32.59 -60.33
C TYR A 165 8.22 33.61 -59.66
N ALA A 166 8.06 33.85 -58.36
CA ALA A 166 8.96 34.70 -57.59
C ALA A 166 10.17 33.88 -57.09
N PHE A 167 11.38 34.36 -57.35
CA PHE A 167 12.60 33.78 -56.77
C PHE A 167 13.08 34.60 -55.57
N PHE A 168 13.55 33.90 -54.54
CA PHE A 168 13.94 34.43 -53.23
C PHE A 168 15.24 33.76 -52.75
N GLU A 169 16.14 34.54 -52.15
CA GLU A 169 17.35 34.05 -51.45
C GLU A 169 17.28 34.46 -49.96
N PRO A 170 17.83 33.68 -49.00
CA PRO A 170 17.92 34.11 -47.60
C PRO A 170 18.68 35.44 -47.44
N ASP A 171 18.21 36.35 -46.58
CA ASP A 171 18.86 37.65 -46.40
C ASP A 171 19.97 37.59 -45.33
N VAL A 172 21.19 37.30 -45.78
CA VAL A 172 22.39 37.00 -44.95
C VAL A 172 23.00 38.22 -44.22
N THR A 173 22.16 39.10 -43.69
CA THR A 173 22.57 40.23 -42.83
C THR A 173 22.13 40.09 -41.37
N ASP A 174 21.30 39.10 -41.07
CA ASP A 174 20.85 38.84 -39.71
C ASP A 174 21.92 38.08 -38.90
N GLN A 175 21.97 38.38 -37.60
CA GLN A 175 22.88 37.80 -36.63
C GLN A 175 22.09 37.08 -35.55
N PHE A 176 22.57 35.90 -35.19
CA PHE A 176 21.95 35.06 -34.18
C PHE A 176 22.98 34.66 -33.12
N THR A 177 22.48 34.35 -31.92
CA THR A 177 23.32 34.08 -30.76
C THR A 177 23.45 32.60 -30.46
N ILE A 178 24.60 32.19 -29.93
CA ILE A 178 24.79 30.90 -29.28
C ILE A 178 24.94 31.13 -27.78
N THR A 179 24.07 30.49 -27.00
CA THR A 179 24.10 30.50 -25.53
C THR A 179 24.50 29.13 -25.04
N TYR A 180 25.67 29.01 -24.42
CA TYR A 180 26.06 27.78 -23.73
C TYR A 180 25.38 27.71 -22.37
N LYS A 181 24.91 26.53 -21.97
CA LYS A 181 24.29 26.28 -20.66
C LYS A 181 24.88 25.05 -19.99
N ILE A 182 24.98 25.08 -18.66
CA ILE A 182 25.24 23.91 -17.81
C ILE A 182 24.20 23.97 -16.69
N ASP A 183 23.48 22.87 -16.45
CA ASP A 183 22.43 22.74 -15.44
C ASP A 183 21.39 23.88 -15.48
N GLY A 184 20.98 24.26 -16.70
CA GLY A 184 20.03 25.34 -16.97
C GLY A 184 20.61 26.76 -16.91
N GLU A 185 21.74 26.98 -16.26
CA GLU A 185 22.38 28.29 -16.10
C GLU A 185 23.33 28.67 -17.26
N VAL A 186 23.50 29.97 -17.51
CA VAL A 186 24.26 30.45 -18.68
C VAL A 186 25.76 30.41 -18.43
N TYR A 187 26.48 29.57 -19.19
CA TYR A 187 27.93 29.46 -19.10
C TYR A 187 28.63 30.52 -19.96
N GLY A 188 29.25 31.49 -19.30
CA GLY A 188 30.10 32.51 -19.93
C GLY A 188 29.35 33.54 -20.77
N GLU A 189 30.07 34.24 -21.66
CA GLU A 189 29.49 35.25 -22.54
C GLU A 189 28.62 34.61 -23.63
N VAL A 190 27.58 35.32 -24.09
CA VAL A 190 26.77 34.90 -25.24
C VAL A 190 27.52 35.22 -26.55
N GLU A 191 27.68 34.22 -27.42
CA GLU A 191 28.38 34.39 -28.69
C GLU A 191 27.42 34.84 -29.80
N THR A 192 27.93 35.40 -30.89
CA THR A 192 27.11 35.95 -32.00
C THR A 192 27.78 35.71 -33.34
N TYR A 193 27.03 35.11 -34.27
CA TYR A 193 27.51 34.70 -35.60
C TYR A 193 26.56 35.23 -36.69
N GLN A 194 27.07 35.43 -37.91
CA GLN A 194 26.23 35.68 -39.10
C GLN A 194 25.58 34.37 -39.57
N VAL A 195 24.39 34.42 -40.18
CA VAL A 195 23.80 33.24 -40.85
C VAL A 195 24.77 32.65 -41.88
N GLY A 196 25.07 31.35 -41.75
CA GLY A 196 26.01 30.62 -42.60
C GLY A 196 27.49 30.76 -42.22
N GLU A 197 27.83 31.46 -41.12
CA GLU A 197 29.18 31.47 -40.54
C GLU A 197 29.46 30.14 -39.82
N ALA A 198 30.70 29.65 -39.89
CA ALA A 198 31.08 28.38 -39.24
C ALA A 198 31.23 28.57 -37.73
N ILE A 199 30.66 27.66 -36.95
CA ILE A 199 30.69 27.69 -35.49
C ILE A 199 32.00 27.06 -34.99
N ASP A 200 32.66 27.68 -34.01
CA ASP A 200 33.87 27.17 -33.34
C ASP A 200 33.50 26.81 -31.90
N PHE A 201 33.16 25.54 -31.66
CA PHE A 201 32.58 25.11 -30.38
C PHE A 201 33.59 25.19 -29.22
N ARG A 202 33.11 25.56 -28.03
CA ARG A 202 33.94 25.58 -26.81
C ARG A 202 34.46 24.18 -26.49
N THR A 203 35.71 24.09 -26.03
CA THR A 203 36.42 22.81 -25.97
C THR A 203 36.79 22.30 -24.57
N ASN A 204 36.43 23.03 -23.50
CA ASN A 204 36.60 22.57 -22.11
C ASN A 204 35.68 23.35 -21.14
N TYR A 205 35.37 22.72 -20.02
CA TYR A 205 34.90 23.33 -18.77
C TYR A 205 35.69 22.68 -17.62
N GLU A 206 36.05 23.45 -16.60
CA GLU A 206 36.79 22.97 -15.43
C GLU A 206 36.03 23.44 -14.17
N ILE A 207 35.52 22.48 -13.39
CA ILE A 207 34.84 22.67 -12.11
C ILE A 207 35.47 21.71 -11.08
N GLU A 208 35.46 22.10 -9.81
CA GLU A 208 35.90 21.22 -8.73
C GLU A 208 34.83 20.13 -8.49
N GLY A 209 35.24 18.86 -8.42
CA GLY A 209 34.35 17.74 -8.13
C GLY A 209 33.62 17.07 -9.30
N TYR A 210 33.65 17.64 -10.51
CA TYR A 210 33.03 17.02 -11.70
C TYR A 210 33.96 17.03 -12.91
N THR A 211 33.81 16.02 -13.76
CA THR A 211 34.41 15.96 -15.09
C THR A 211 33.41 16.51 -16.11
N PHE A 212 33.87 17.42 -16.98
CA PHE A 212 33.08 17.88 -18.12
C PHE A 212 33.04 16.80 -19.20
N SER A 213 31.84 16.27 -19.46
CA SER A 213 31.63 15.12 -20.35
C SER A 213 31.37 15.53 -21.80
N GLY A 214 31.02 16.80 -22.05
CA GLY A 214 30.92 17.38 -23.38
C GLY A 214 29.80 18.41 -23.51
N TRP A 215 29.78 19.10 -24.65
CA TRP A 215 28.59 19.84 -25.11
C TRP A 215 27.71 18.89 -25.90
N ASP A 216 26.39 19.03 -25.74
CA ASP A 216 25.46 18.44 -26.67
C ASP A 216 25.54 19.16 -28.01
N LEU A 217 25.99 18.42 -29.03
CA LEU A 217 26.06 18.87 -30.42
C LEU A 217 25.14 18.05 -31.32
N THR A 218 24.20 17.31 -30.72
CA THR A 218 23.13 16.60 -31.43
C THR A 218 22.24 17.63 -32.13
N ASP A 219 22.03 17.42 -33.43
CA ASP A 219 21.31 18.31 -34.36
C ASP A 219 21.78 19.78 -34.45
N ILE A 220 22.84 20.16 -33.74
CA ILE A 220 23.48 21.48 -33.87
C ILE A 220 24.21 21.56 -35.22
N PRO A 221 23.81 22.47 -36.14
CA PRO A 221 24.43 22.56 -37.45
C PRO A 221 25.86 23.12 -37.37
N SER A 222 26.76 22.64 -38.22
CA SER A 222 28.16 23.13 -38.30
C SER A 222 28.33 24.57 -38.81
N VAL A 223 27.24 25.25 -39.18
CA VAL A 223 27.17 26.66 -39.55
C VAL A 223 25.92 27.29 -38.93
N MET A 224 25.99 28.57 -38.58
CA MET A 224 24.90 29.25 -37.86
C MET A 224 23.61 29.31 -38.69
N PRO A 225 22.46 28.85 -38.17
CA PRO A 225 21.17 28.92 -38.85
C PRO A 225 20.51 30.30 -38.66
N ALA A 226 19.30 30.46 -39.18
CA ALA A 226 18.51 31.70 -39.09
C ALA A 226 17.68 31.80 -37.77
N ASN A 227 18.24 31.30 -36.67
CA ASN A 227 17.65 31.29 -35.33
C ASN A 227 18.78 31.25 -34.28
N ASN A 228 18.47 31.66 -33.06
CA ASN A 228 19.38 31.48 -31.93
C ASN A 228 19.52 30.00 -31.58
N LEU A 229 20.68 29.63 -31.03
CA LEU A 229 20.98 28.28 -30.53
C LEU A 229 21.24 28.32 -29.02
N ILE A 230 20.82 27.26 -28.34
CA ILE A 230 21.23 26.93 -26.98
C ILE A 230 22.01 25.63 -27.06
N ILE A 231 23.16 25.55 -26.40
CA ILE A 231 24.03 24.37 -26.38
C ILE A 231 24.23 23.98 -24.92
N ASN A 232 23.62 22.86 -24.53
CA ASN A 232 23.71 22.33 -23.16
C ASN A 232 25.03 21.55 -22.98
N GLY A 233 25.60 21.56 -21.78
CA GLY A 233 26.83 20.86 -21.44
C GLY A 233 26.63 19.96 -20.23
N TYR A 234 27.18 18.75 -20.30
CA TYR A 234 26.98 17.72 -19.29
C TYR A 234 28.18 17.55 -18.37
N LEU A 235 27.88 17.33 -17.09
CA LEU A 235 28.85 17.00 -16.05
C LEU A 235 28.66 15.53 -15.63
N THR A 236 29.77 14.84 -15.37
CA THR A 236 29.77 13.57 -14.65
C THR A 236 30.52 13.79 -13.35
N ILE A 237 29.91 13.43 -12.23
CA ILE A 237 30.51 13.60 -10.91
C ILE A 237 31.79 12.76 -10.79
N ASN A 238 32.81 13.28 -10.09
CA ASN A 238 34.05 12.57 -9.91
C ASN A 238 33.91 11.52 -8.80
N GLU A 239 34.49 10.34 -9.04
CA GLU A 239 34.50 9.20 -8.13
C GLU A 239 35.90 9.01 -7.51
N TYR A 240 35.98 8.76 -6.21
CA TYR A 240 37.24 8.65 -5.45
C TYR A 240 37.42 7.29 -4.78
N GLU A 241 38.63 6.72 -4.87
CA GLU A 241 38.99 5.47 -4.19
C GLU A 241 39.25 5.75 -2.70
N ILE A 242 38.39 5.22 -1.82
CA ILE A 242 38.51 5.33 -0.37
C ILE A 242 38.88 3.96 0.20
N SER A 243 39.99 3.88 0.95
CA SER A 243 40.54 2.62 1.47
C SER A 243 40.56 2.58 3.00
N PHE A 244 39.94 1.55 3.58
CA PHE A 244 39.87 1.33 5.01
C PHE A 244 40.89 0.28 5.48
N TYR A 245 41.59 0.55 6.57
CA TYR A 245 42.64 -0.30 7.15
C TYR A 245 42.45 -0.51 8.65
N ASN A 246 42.87 -1.66 9.18
CA ASN A 246 42.92 -1.90 10.63
C ASN A 246 44.05 -1.07 11.28
N GLU A 247 44.08 -0.99 12.61
CA GLU A 247 45.01 -0.19 13.44
C GLU A 247 46.51 -0.41 13.10
N ASP A 248 46.86 -1.54 12.50
CA ASP A 248 48.23 -1.86 12.07
C ASP A 248 48.74 -1.09 10.83
N GLY A 249 47.84 -0.34 10.16
CA GLY A 249 48.11 0.44 8.94
C GLY A 249 48.53 -0.41 7.73
N GLN A 250 48.27 -1.72 7.75
CA GLN A 250 48.75 -2.69 6.76
C GLN A 250 47.67 -3.68 6.31
N THR A 251 46.81 -4.10 7.23
CA THR A 251 45.65 -4.95 6.96
C THR A 251 44.53 -4.10 6.37
N LYS A 252 44.51 -3.97 5.03
CA LYS A 252 43.37 -3.39 4.30
C LYS A 252 42.13 -4.22 4.59
N LEU A 253 41.09 -3.56 5.07
CA LEU A 253 39.79 -4.16 5.37
C LEU A 253 38.89 -4.08 4.12
N GLU A 254 38.81 -2.91 3.49
CA GLU A 254 37.91 -2.63 2.36
C GLU A 254 38.49 -1.56 1.42
N THR A 255 37.89 -1.44 0.24
CA THR A 255 38.01 -0.27 -0.63
C THR A 255 36.69 -0.01 -1.32
N ILE A 256 36.14 1.18 -1.12
CA ILE A 256 34.92 1.66 -1.76
C ILE A 256 35.25 2.78 -2.75
N PHE A 257 34.27 3.11 -3.58
CA PHE A 257 34.30 4.22 -4.52
C PHE A 257 33.11 5.14 -4.18
N VAL A 258 33.37 6.45 -4.07
CA VAL A 258 32.43 7.42 -3.49
C VAL A 258 32.43 8.69 -4.35
N ASN A 259 31.25 9.28 -4.61
CA ASN A 259 31.16 10.47 -5.46
C ASN A 259 31.59 11.73 -4.71
N TYR A 260 31.96 12.77 -5.46
CA TYR A 260 32.38 14.05 -4.89
C TYR A 260 31.35 14.64 -3.91
N GLY A 261 31.76 14.86 -2.67
CA GLY A 261 30.92 15.45 -1.62
C GLY A 261 30.04 14.44 -0.85
N GLU A 262 30.03 13.15 -1.20
CA GLU A 262 29.37 12.13 -0.39
C GLU A 262 30.26 11.67 0.78
N MET A 263 29.65 11.31 1.92
CA MET A 263 30.37 10.77 3.07
C MET A 263 30.74 9.29 2.83
N PRO A 264 32.02 8.88 3.00
CA PRO A 264 32.43 7.50 2.78
C PRO A 264 31.99 6.56 3.93
N ILE A 265 30.99 5.71 3.66
CA ILE A 265 30.47 4.72 4.61
C ILE A 265 31.17 3.35 4.39
N PRO A 266 32.00 2.86 5.32
CA PRO A 266 32.56 1.50 5.25
C PRO A 266 31.49 0.44 5.53
N THR A 267 31.54 -0.69 4.81
CA THR A 267 30.70 -1.87 5.09
C THR A 267 31.36 -2.85 6.05
N VAL A 268 32.66 -2.69 6.32
CA VAL A 268 33.44 -3.59 7.18
C VAL A 268 33.71 -3.01 8.57
N ASN A 269 33.18 -3.68 9.60
CA ASN A 269 33.41 -3.32 10.99
C ASN A 269 34.81 -3.76 11.47
N PRO A 270 35.70 -2.83 11.91
CA PRO A 270 37.03 -3.19 12.38
C PRO A 270 36.97 -3.95 13.71
N THR A 271 37.54 -5.15 13.74
CA THR A 271 37.63 -5.96 14.96
C THR A 271 39.07 -6.14 15.43
N LYS A 272 39.25 -6.17 16.75
CA LYS A 272 40.54 -6.30 17.43
C LYS A 272 40.38 -7.24 18.62
N THR A 273 41.08 -8.38 18.58
CA THR A 273 40.88 -9.47 19.54
C THR A 273 41.20 -9.04 20.97
N ALA A 274 40.25 -9.26 21.89
CA ALA A 274 40.43 -9.02 23.31
C ALA A 274 41.58 -9.87 23.91
N THR A 275 42.19 -9.35 24.98
CA THR A 275 43.13 -10.09 25.84
C THR A 275 42.48 -10.39 27.19
N ILE A 276 43.14 -11.22 28.02
CA ILE A 276 42.69 -11.53 29.39
C ILE A 276 42.68 -10.32 30.36
N GLU A 277 43.16 -9.16 29.92
CA GLU A 277 43.16 -7.91 30.70
C GLU A 277 42.23 -6.84 30.09
N TYR A 278 41.99 -6.88 28.77
CA TYR A 278 41.36 -5.78 28.04
C TYR A 278 40.54 -6.23 26.83
N SER A 279 39.35 -5.66 26.68
CA SER A 279 38.62 -5.57 25.42
C SER A 279 39.08 -4.35 24.62
N TYR A 280 38.71 -4.33 23.33
CA TYR A 280 38.96 -3.19 22.45
C TYR A 280 37.67 -2.84 21.72
N GLN A 281 37.13 -1.65 21.99
CA GLN A 281 36.01 -1.08 21.24
C GLN A 281 36.58 -0.25 20.10
N PHE A 282 36.03 -0.39 18.89
CA PHE A 282 36.33 0.53 17.79
C PHE A 282 35.64 1.87 18.06
N VAL A 283 36.33 2.99 17.78
CA VAL A 283 35.86 4.36 18.14
C VAL A 283 36.04 5.36 16.99
N GLY A 284 35.96 4.87 15.75
CA GLY A 284 36.11 5.70 14.54
C GLY A 284 37.48 5.56 13.85
N TRP A 285 37.73 6.47 12.93
CA TRP A 285 38.83 6.40 11.97
C TRP A 285 39.83 7.54 12.16
N GLU A 286 41.10 7.30 11.80
CA GLU A 286 42.13 8.33 11.66
C GLU A 286 42.53 8.45 10.17
N PRO A 287 42.43 9.64 9.56
CA PRO A 287 41.74 10.83 10.09
C PRO A 287 40.23 10.61 10.24
N ASP A 288 39.53 11.54 10.89
CA ASP A 288 38.06 11.54 10.98
C ASP A 288 37.42 11.48 9.56
N LEU A 289 36.21 10.93 9.46
CA LEU A 289 35.53 10.79 8.16
C LEU A 289 35.08 12.15 7.62
N GLU A 290 35.60 12.49 6.44
CA GLU A 290 35.29 13.72 5.72
C GLU A 290 34.69 13.37 4.33
N PRO A 291 33.80 14.22 3.77
CA PRO A 291 33.23 14.04 2.44
C PRO A 291 34.28 13.85 1.34
N ALA A 292 34.00 12.92 0.42
CA ALA A 292 34.96 12.49 -0.59
C ALA A 292 35.32 13.63 -1.56
N SER A 293 36.57 14.08 -1.47
CA SER A 293 37.16 15.15 -2.31
C SER A 293 38.48 14.74 -2.97
N GLN A 294 39.08 13.64 -2.50
CA GLN A 294 40.29 13.01 -3.01
C GLN A 294 40.35 11.54 -2.54
N ASN A 295 41.11 10.68 -3.24
CA ASN A 295 41.38 9.32 -2.78
C ASN A 295 42.05 9.36 -1.40
N THR A 296 41.44 8.71 -0.41
CA THR A 296 41.79 8.85 1.01
C THR A 296 41.97 7.48 1.67
N ILE A 297 42.82 7.41 2.69
CA ILE A 297 43.07 6.19 3.47
C ILE A 297 42.72 6.44 4.93
N TYR A 298 41.82 5.62 5.46
CA TYR A 298 41.32 5.67 6.83
C TYR A 298 41.86 4.47 7.64
N THR A 299 42.31 4.72 8.86
CA THR A 299 42.89 3.70 9.75
C THR A 299 42.07 3.57 11.03
N ALA A 300 41.67 2.34 11.39
CA ALA A 300 40.77 2.12 12.53
C ALA A 300 41.42 2.47 13.88
N LEU A 301 40.71 3.23 14.71
CA LEU A 301 41.06 3.55 16.10
C LEU A 301 40.30 2.64 17.08
N PHE A 302 40.96 2.24 18.17
CA PHE A 302 40.35 1.43 19.23
C PHE A 302 40.57 2.00 20.63
N LEU A 303 39.48 2.25 21.35
CA LEU A 303 39.50 2.43 22.79
C LEU A 303 39.82 1.10 23.49
N LYS A 304 40.54 1.18 24.60
CA LYS A 304 41.04 0.03 25.35
C LYS A 304 40.37 -0.03 26.72
N VAL A 305 39.40 -0.93 26.88
CA VAL A 305 38.60 -1.09 28.11
C VAL A 305 39.11 -2.27 28.93
N GLY A 306 39.08 -2.17 30.26
CA GLY A 306 39.50 -3.26 31.16
C GLY A 306 38.40 -4.28 31.36
N ILE A 307 38.73 -5.57 31.39
CA ILE A 307 37.76 -6.65 31.66
C ILE A 307 37.66 -6.91 33.17
N GLU A 308 36.43 -6.97 33.65
CA GLU A 308 36.07 -7.30 35.03
C GLU A 308 35.35 -8.66 35.09
N TYR A 309 35.56 -9.37 36.19
CA TYR A 309 35.08 -10.73 36.42
C TYR A 309 34.29 -10.78 37.73
N THR A 310 33.24 -11.60 37.77
CA THR A 310 32.32 -11.67 38.92
C THR A 310 32.77 -12.69 39.97
N VAL A 311 32.72 -12.28 41.24
CA VAL A 311 32.78 -13.14 42.43
C VAL A 311 31.37 -13.26 43.00
N THR A 312 30.78 -14.45 42.94
CA THR A 312 29.49 -14.75 43.59
C THR A 312 29.74 -15.41 44.95
N TRP A 313 29.52 -14.67 46.04
CA TRP A 313 29.49 -15.22 47.39
C TRP A 313 28.13 -15.84 47.66
N THR A 314 28.06 -17.12 48.05
CA THR A 314 26.78 -17.83 48.25
C THR A 314 26.73 -18.60 49.57
N VAL A 315 25.63 -18.47 50.32
CA VAL A 315 25.40 -19.22 51.57
C VAL A 315 23.92 -19.59 51.69
N GLU A 316 23.65 -20.90 51.79
CA GLU A 316 22.30 -21.47 51.94
C GLU A 316 21.24 -20.98 50.91
N GLY A 317 21.68 -20.56 49.72
CA GLY A 317 20.82 -20.04 48.65
C GLY A 317 20.69 -18.52 48.57
N VAL A 318 21.33 -17.77 49.49
CA VAL A 318 21.46 -16.31 49.40
C VAL A 318 22.77 -15.98 48.67
N GLU A 319 22.71 -15.15 47.62
CA GLU A 319 23.88 -14.69 46.85
C GLU A 319 24.20 -13.21 47.09
N LEU A 320 25.49 -12.86 47.00
CA LEU A 320 26.02 -11.51 46.86
C LEU A 320 27.07 -11.51 45.74
N LYS A 321 27.05 -10.52 44.85
CA LYS A 321 27.97 -10.43 43.70
C LYS A 321 28.86 -9.19 43.80
N GLU A 322 30.13 -9.38 43.49
CA GLU A 322 31.16 -8.34 43.42
C GLU A 322 31.97 -8.48 42.13
N TYR A 323 32.64 -7.42 41.69
CA TYR A 323 33.35 -7.34 40.41
C TYR A 323 34.81 -6.92 40.63
N TYR A 324 35.74 -7.63 40.00
CA TYR A 324 37.18 -7.45 40.18
C TYR A 324 37.91 -7.61 38.84
N ARG A 325 38.99 -6.86 38.61
CA ARG A 325 39.82 -6.98 37.39
C ARG A 325 40.76 -8.18 37.46
N TYR A 326 41.21 -8.69 36.31
CA TYR A 326 42.16 -9.80 36.27
C TYR A 326 43.42 -9.51 37.11
N GLY A 327 43.73 -10.38 38.07
CA GLY A 327 44.87 -10.23 38.97
C GLY A 327 44.70 -9.22 40.11
N GLU A 328 43.53 -8.61 40.26
CA GLU A 328 43.17 -7.79 41.44
C GLU A 328 42.98 -8.67 42.68
N ALA A 329 43.21 -8.13 43.88
CA ALA A 329 43.04 -8.87 45.13
C ALA A 329 41.55 -8.89 45.54
N ILE A 330 41.05 -10.05 45.96
CA ILE A 330 39.67 -10.21 46.42
C ILE A 330 39.61 -9.86 47.92
N ASP A 331 38.77 -8.89 48.29
CA ASP A 331 38.58 -8.50 49.69
C ASP A 331 37.62 -9.47 50.41
N SER A 332 37.77 -9.59 51.74
CA SER A 332 36.94 -10.52 52.53
C SER A 332 35.64 -9.87 53.01
N ILE A 333 34.50 -10.29 52.45
CA ILE A 333 33.18 -9.77 52.82
C ILE A 333 32.78 -10.09 54.28
N PRO A 334 31.83 -9.33 54.88
CA PRO A 334 31.37 -9.55 56.25
C PRO A 334 30.89 -10.98 56.52
N THR A 335 31.17 -11.49 57.71
CA THR A 335 30.75 -12.83 58.15
C THR A 335 29.23 -12.93 58.27
N PRO A 336 28.55 -13.86 57.56
CA PRO A 336 27.12 -14.12 57.73
C PRO A 336 26.77 -14.55 59.15
N ILE A 337 25.61 -14.11 59.65
CA ILE A 337 25.12 -14.42 61.00
C ILE A 337 23.76 -15.13 60.87
N LYS A 338 23.64 -16.31 61.48
CA LYS A 338 22.41 -17.11 61.56
C LYS A 338 22.20 -17.54 63.02
N GLU A 339 21.01 -17.29 63.56
CA GLU A 339 20.73 -17.56 64.97
C GLU A 339 20.87 -19.05 65.31
N GLY A 340 21.47 -19.35 66.47
CA GLY A 340 21.76 -20.71 66.91
C GLY A 340 22.83 -21.46 66.11
N HIS A 341 23.46 -20.85 65.10
CA HIS A 341 24.43 -21.50 64.20
C HIS A 341 25.80 -20.81 64.24
N THR A 342 26.86 -21.60 64.07
CA THR A 342 28.22 -21.09 63.85
C THR A 342 28.51 -21.06 62.35
N PHE A 343 29.03 -19.94 61.84
CA PHE A 343 29.52 -19.85 60.45
C PHE A 343 30.91 -20.50 60.36
N ASN A 344 31.09 -21.43 59.44
CA ASN A 344 32.32 -22.23 59.31
C ASN A 344 33.43 -21.52 58.52
N GLY A 345 33.11 -20.40 57.86
CA GLY A 345 33.99 -19.70 56.94
C GLY A 345 33.54 -19.82 55.47
N TRP A 346 34.13 -18.97 54.64
CA TRP A 346 34.06 -19.03 53.18
C TRP A 346 35.10 -20.03 52.65
N LEU A 347 34.74 -20.86 51.68
CA LEU A 347 35.60 -21.89 51.11
C LEU A 347 36.33 -21.41 49.84
N ASP A 348 37.58 -21.84 49.67
CA ASP A 348 38.36 -21.75 48.42
C ASP A 348 38.51 -20.35 47.78
N ILE A 349 38.52 -19.27 48.58
CA ILE A 349 38.86 -17.91 48.13
C ILE A 349 40.28 -17.89 47.49
N PRO A 350 40.45 -17.46 46.22
CA PRO A 350 41.76 -17.28 45.62
C PRO A 350 42.40 -15.93 46.03
N GLU A 351 43.74 -15.87 46.07
CA GLU A 351 44.50 -14.68 46.50
C GLU A 351 44.33 -13.47 45.54
N THR A 352 44.04 -13.73 44.26
CA THR A 352 43.70 -12.73 43.25
C THR A 352 42.66 -13.28 42.27
N MET A 353 41.92 -12.39 41.61
CA MET A 353 40.86 -12.74 40.67
C MET A 353 41.42 -13.45 39.41
N PRO A 354 40.97 -14.69 39.10
CA PRO A 354 41.36 -15.39 37.87
C PRO A 354 40.63 -14.82 36.65
N ALA A 355 41.02 -15.26 35.44
CA ALA A 355 40.41 -14.85 34.17
C ALA A 355 39.07 -15.58 33.88
N ASN A 356 38.25 -15.78 34.91
CA ASN A 356 36.92 -16.37 34.85
C ASN A 356 36.12 -15.98 36.10
N ASN A 357 34.80 -15.93 35.99
CA ASN A 357 33.91 -15.75 37.15
C ASN A 357 34.06 -16.93 38.12
N ILE A 358 33.89 -16.68 39.42
CA ILE A 358 34.01 -17.69 40.49
C ILE A 358 32.83 -17.64 41.46
N VAL A 359 32.57 -18.77 42.12
CA VAL A 359 31.57 -18.89 43.18
C VAL A 359 32.28 -19.30 44.47
N ILE A 360 32.02 -18.58 45.57
CA ILE A 360 32.64 -18.77 46.87
C ILE A 360 31.54 -19.15 47.88
N THR A 361 31.57 -20.40 48.35
CA THR A 361 30.51 -20.95 49.20
C THR A 361 30.82 -20.81 50.69
N GLY A 362 29.87 -20.30 51.47
CA GLY A 362 29.87 -20.30 52.93
C GLY A 362 28.96 -21.39 53.48
N THR A 363 29.26 -21.89 54.69
CA THR A 363 28.39 -22.89 55.36
C THR A 363 28.20 -22.57 56.85
N PHE A 364 27.07 -23.02 57.40
CA PHE A 364 26.78 -23.00 58.82
C PHE A 364 26.81 -24.41 59.43
N SER A 365 26.98 -24.48 60.75
CA SER A 365 26.70 -25.69 61.53
C SER A 365 25.90 -25.34 62.80
N PRO A 366 24.96 -26.19 63.25
CA PRO A 366 24.23 -25.95 64.49
C PRO A 366 25.17 -25.82 65.70
N SER A 367 24.82 -24.94 66.64
CA SER A 367 25.46 -24.91 67.95
C SER A 367 25.00 -26.11 68.79
N VAL A 368 25.84 -26.60 69.72
CA VAL A 368 25.50 -27.73 70.61
C VAL A 368 25.54 -27.35 72.08
N PHE A 369 24.61 -27.89 72.86
CA PHE A 369 24.40 -27.58 74.28
C PHE A 369 24.47 -28.86 75.15
N GLU A 370 24.98 -28.74 76.37
CA GLU A 370 25.06 -29.85 77.33
C GLU A 370 23.72 -30.00 78.08
N ILE A 371 23.10 -31.17 77.96
CA ILE A 371 21.80 -31.48 78.56
C ILE A 371 21.93 -32.64 79.54
N VAL A 372 21.63 -32.40 80.83
CA VAL A 372 21.87 -33.36 81.93
C VAL A 372 20.56 -33.88 82.53
N PHE A 373 20.44 -35.20 82.63
CA PHE A 373 19.25 -35.89 83.13
C PHE A 373 19.50 -36.52 84.51
N TYR A 374 18.57 -36.32 85.45
CA TYR A 374 18.65 -36.77 86.85
C TYR A 374 17.45 -37.63 87.27
N ASP A 375 17.62 -38.60 88.16
CA ASP A 375 16.51 -39.38 88.74
C ASP A 375 15.64 -38.53 89.70
N GLU A 376 14.57 -39.12 90.24
CA GLU A 376 13.64 -38.48 91.19
C GLU A 376 14.34 -37.88 92.44
N ASP A 377 15.57 -38.28 92.76
CA ASP A 377 16.38 -37.70 93.84
C ASP A 377 17.03 -36.34 93.51
N GLY A 378 17.10 -35.95 92.23
CA GLY A 378 17.71 -34.69 91.77
C GLY A 378 19.23 -34.62 91.94
N ILE A 379 19.91 -35.76 92.13
CA ILE A 379 21.36 -35.86 92.43
C ILE A 379 22.03 -36.95 91.57
N THR A 380 21.34 -38.07 91.38
CA THR A 380 21.82 -39.20 90.57
C THR A 380 21.64 -38.86 89.09
N VAL A 381 22.74 -38.50 88.42
CA VAL A 381 22.77 -38.36 86.96
C VAL A 381 22.46 -39.71 86.32
N LEU A 382 21.45 -39.70 85.45
CA LEU A 382 21.03 -40.84 84.64
C LEU A 382 21.65 -40.77 83.23
N ASP A 383 21.71 -39.58 82.63
CA ASP A 383 22.29 -39.37 81.29
C ASP A 383 22.87 -37.96 81.09
N THR A 384 23.69 -37.77 80.06
CA THR A 384 24.20 -36.46 79.63
C THR A 384 24.42 -36.46 78.13
N LEU A 385 23.76 -35.54 77.43
CA LEU A 385 23.78 -35.41 75.97
C LEU A 385 24.44 -34.11 75.55
N MET A 386 25.06 -34.10 74.37
CA MET A 386 25.27 -32.88 73.60
C MET A 386 24.17 -32.83 72.53
N VAL A 387 23.37 -31.76 72.52
CA VAL A 387 22.19 -31.63 71.64
C VAL A 387 22.30 -30.37 70.79
N GLU A 388 22.03 -30.51 69.49
CA GLU A 388 22.08 -29.39 68.53
C GLU A 388 20.95 -28.37 68.76
N TYR A 389 21.18 -27.13 68.37
CA TYR A 389 20.22 -26.04 68.50
C TYR A 389 18.87 -26.41 67.89
N TYR A 390 17.81 -26.18 68.67
CA TYR A 390 16.43 -26.48 68.32
C TYR A 390 16.08 -27.98 68.14
N GLN A 391 17.02 -28.91 68.37
CA GLN A 391 16.69 -30.33 68.49
C GLN A 391 16.13 -30.67 69.87
N LEU A 392 15.23 -31.65 69.94
CA LEU A 392 14.65 -32.11 71.20
C LEU A 392 15.59 -33.10 71.90
N PRO A 393 16.07 -32.83 73.13
CA PRO A 393 16.91 -33.76 73.88
C PRO A 393 16.22 -35.11 74.13
N ASN A 394 16.75 -36.20 73.58
CA ASN A 394 16.19 -37.54 73.72
C ASN A 394 17.08 -38.42 74.61
N PRO A 395 16.81 -38.55 75.93
CA PRO A 395 17.66 -39.30 76.85
C PRO A 395 17.71 -40.79 76.48
N THR A 396 18.93 -41.33 76.40
CA THR A 396 19.20 -42.72 76.02
C THR A 396 18.80 -43.73 77.09
N VAL A 397 18.45 -43.25 78.28
CA VAL A 397 17.95 -44.06 79.40
C VAL A 397 16.52 -43.66 79.76
N THR A 398 15.63 -44.64 79.82
CA THR A 398 14.33 -44.48 80.46
C THR A 398 14.49 -44.68 81.98
N PRO A 399 14.12 -43.70 82.83
CA PRO A 399 14.14 -43.89 84.28
C PRO A 399 13.19 -45.03 84.69
N THR A 400 13.62 -45.94 85.57
CA THR A 400 12.85 -47.14 85.93
C THR A 400 12.59 -47.26 87.42
N LYS A 401 11.31 -47.20 87.80
CA LYS A 401 10.82 -47.37 89.16
C LYS A 401 10.12 -48.71 89.27
N ALA A 402 10.56 -49.56 90.19
CA ALA A 402 10.08 -50.95 90.28
C ALA A 402 8.57 -51.00 90.59
N GLN A 403 7.81 -51.74 89.76
CA GLN A 403 6.38 -51.98 89.96
C GLN A 403 6.06 -52.64 91.31
N ASP A 404 4.84 -52.45 91.80
CA ASP A 404 4.31 -53.22 92.92
C ASP A 404 3.20 -54.20 92.49
N LEU A 405 2.30 -54.58 93.40
CA LEU A 405 1.24 -55.58 93.17
C LEU A 405 -0.10 -54.95 92.73
N GLU A 406 -0.23 -53.63 92.77
CA GLU A 406 -1.45 -52.90 92.46
C GLU A 406 -1.23 -51.85 91.35
N TYR A 407 0.02 -51.39 91.15
CA TYR A 407 0.40 -50.45 90.10
C TYR A 407 1.72 -50.77 89.39
N SER A 408 1.75 -50.56 88.07
CA SER A 408 2.99 -50.22 87.36
C SER A 408 3.27 -48.72 87.51
N TYR A 409 4.49 -48.37 87.92
CA TYR A 409 4.99 -47.00 87.93
C TYR A 409 5.54 -46.66 86.55
N THR A 410 4.72 -45.99 85.74
CA THR A 410 5.14 -45.49 84.43
C THR A 410 5.91 -44.20 84.63
N PHE A 411 7.10 -44.12 84.05
CA PHE A 411 7.83 -42.85 83.94
C PHE A 411 6.97 -41.83 83.19
N LYS A 412 6.71 -40.67 83.81
CA LYS A 412 5.71 -39.70 83.33
C LYS A 412 6.28 -38.59 82.46
N GLY A 413 7.59 -38.61 82.21
CA GLY A 413 8.33 -37.48 81.65
C GLY A 413 9.19 -36.79 82.70
N TRP A 414 9.89 -35.76 82.25
CA TRP A 414 10.84 -35.02 83.06
C TRP A 414 10.23 -33.71 83.58
N VAL A 415 10.87 -33.13 84.60
CA VAL A 415 10.51 -31.85 85.21
C VAL A 415 11.76 -30.94 85.22
N PRO A 416 11.73 -29.75 84.60
CA PRO A 416 10.68 -29.28 83.68
C PRO A 416 10.47 -30.23 82.49
N GLU A 417 9.36 -30.05 81.78
CA GLU A 417 9.11 -30.82 80.55
C GLU A 417 10.23 -30.56 79.52
N ILE A 418 10.63 -31.57 78.74
CA ILE A 418 11.72 -31.41 77.79
C ILE A 418 11.30 -30.42 76.70
N VAL A 419 12.04 -29.32 76.60
CA VAL A 419 11.99 -28.38 75.48
C VAL A 419 13.24 -28.54 74.61
N VAL A 420 13.17 -28.03 73.38
CA VAL A 420 14.28 -28.05 72.43
C VAL A 420 15.52 -27.32 72.98
N ALA A 421 16.71 -27.81 72.64
CA ALA A 421 17.96 -27.28 73.16
C ALA A 421 18.25 -25.88 72.62
N THR A 422 18.28 -24.89 73.51
CA THR A 422 18.61 -23.48 73.21
C THR A 422 19.65 -22.90 74.18
N GLU A 423 19.83 -23.52 75.36
CA GLU A 423 20.91 -23.30 76.32
C GLU A 423 21.20 -24.59 77.12
N ASP A 424 22.35 -24.66 77.80
CA ASP A 424 22.72 -25.79 78.67
C ASP A 424 21.67 -25.98 79.79
N THR A 425 21.04 -27.16 79.85
CA THR A 425 19.79 -27.37 80.61
C THR A 425 19.82 -28.69 81.40
N SER A 426 19.08 -28.78 82.51
CA SER A 426 18.93 -30.02 83.27
C SER A 426 17.50 -30.39 83.63
N TYR A 427 17.24 -31.70 83.68
CA TYR A 427 15.92 -32.32 83.73
C TYR A 427 15.85 -33.42 84.80
N GLN A 428 14.76 -33.48 85.58
CA GLN A 428 14.59 -34.42 86.70
C GLN A 428 13.42 -35.41 86.47
N ALA A 429 13.59 -36.69 86.79
CA ALA A 429 12.62 -37.74 86.49
C ALA A 429 11.34 -37.69 87.36
N SER A 430 10.17 -37.92 86.74
CA SER A 430 8.86 -38.03 87.40
C SER A 430 8.14 -39.34 87.05
N TYR A 431 7.26 -39.83 87.92
CA TYR A 431 6.59 -41.13 87.79
C TYR A 431 5.12 -41.10 88.23
N GLU A 432 4.24 -41.82 87.55
CA GLU A 432 2.81 -42.00 87.91
C GLU A 432 2.43 -43.49 87.94
N ALA A 433 1.39 -43.83 88.70
CA ALA A 433 0.92 -45.19 88.93
C ALA A 433 -0.35 -45.49 88.10
N THR A 434 -0.30 -46.46 87.17
CA THR A 434 -1.38 -46.68 86.16
C THR A 434 -1.45 -48.13 85.62
N SER A 435 -2.44 -48.42 84.76
CA SER A 435 -2.70 -49.67 83.99
C SER A 435 -3.00 -49.38 82.49
N ILE A 436 -3.09 -50.41 81.60
CA ILE A 436 -2.83 -50.37 80.12
C ILE A 436 -4.05 -50.94 79.30
N GLY A 437 -4.35 -50.72 77.99
CA GLY A 437 -3.79 -49.95 76.83
C GLY A 437 -4.30 -50.52 75.45
N GLN A 438 -4.26 -49.80 74.31
CA GLN A 438 -4.83 -50.26 73.00
C GLN A 438 -4.31 -49.54 71.69
N LYS A 439 -4.79 -49.93 70.47
CA LYS A 439 -4.53 -49.39 69.10
C LYS A 439 -5.61 -48.36 68.60
N ALA A 440 -5.36 -47.66 67.48
CA ALA A 440 -6.22 -46.60 66.87
C ALA A 440 -6.67 -46.84 65.38
N GLU A 441 -7.24 -45.80 64.73
CA GLU A 441 -8.00 -45.78 63.44
C GLU A 441 -7.35 -44.85 62.38
N LEU A 442 -7.59 -45.10 61.09
CA LEU A 442 -6.96 -44.40 59.94
C LEU A 442 -7.72 -43.12 59.51
N ASP A 443 -7.00 -42.09 59.01
CA ASP A 443 -7.58 -40.80 58.57
C ASP A 443 -8.14 -40.87 57.13
N PRO A 444 -9.45 -40.61 56.91
CA PRO A 444 -10.08 -40.72 55.59
C PRO A 444 -9.79 -39.55 54.63
N THR A 445 -9.17 -38.46 55.08
CA THR A 445 -9.17 -37.16 54.39
C THR A 445 -8.54 -37.21 52.99
N ASN A 446 -7.41 -37.89 52.82
CA ASN A 446 -6.69 -37.92 51.53
C ASN A 446 -7.44 -38.76 50.47
N LEU A 447 -7.99 -39.90 50.87
CA LEU A 447 -8.80 -40.76 50.01
C LEU A 447 -10.08 -40.05 49.54
N ASN A 448 -10.70 -39.28 50.43
CA ASN A 448 -11.90 -38.49 50.10
C ASN A 448 -11.65 -37.34 49.11
N LEU A 449 -10.39 -36.88 48.98
CA LEU A 449 -10.00 -35.87 47.98
C LEU A 449 -9.90 -36.47 46.58
N ILE A 450 -9.26 -37.65 46.43
CA ILE A 450 -9.02 -38.29 45.12
C ILE A 450 -10.34 -38.67 44.43
N PHE A 451 -11.26 -39.29 45.18
CA PHE A 451 -12.57 -39.68 44.65
C PHE A 451 -13.59 -38.52 44.61
N GLY A 452 -13.29 -37.37 45.20
CA GLY A 452 -14.19 -36.20 45.25
C GLY A 452 -15.42 -36.37 46.16
N PHE A 453 -15.54 -37.49 46.87
CA PHE A 453 -16.61 -37.77 47.84
C PHE A 453 -16.09 -38.64 48.99
N ASP A 454 -16.94 -38.83 50.01
CA ASP A 454 -16.60 -39.58 51.22
C ASP A 454 -16.60 -41.11 50.98
N ILE A 455 -15.47 -41.66 50.52
CA ILE A 455 -15.33 -43.07 50.12
C ILE A 455 -15.50 -44.04 51.31
N TYR A 456 -15.29 -43.57 52.54
CA TYR A 456 -15.56 -44.33 53.77
C TYR A 456 -17.06 -44.51 54.08
N LYS A 457 -17.96 -44.00 53.23
CA LYS A 457 -19.35 -44.47 53.18
C LYS A 457 -19.53 -45.77 52.39
N LEU A 458 -18.59 -46.09 51.50
CA LEU A 458 -18.61 -47.25 50.61
C LEU A 458 -17.66 -48.38 51.05
N ILE A 459 -16.69 -48.14 51.94
CA ILE A 459 -15.81 -49.19 52.50
C ILE A 459 -15.82 -49.19 54.04
N PRO A 460 -15.52 -50.33 54.70
CA PRO A 460 -15.37 -50.38 56.15
C PRO A 460 -14.17 -49.55 56.65
N ASN A 461 -14.23 -49.07 57.89
CA ASN A 461 -13.14 -48.31 58.51
C ASN A 461 -11.87 -49.16 58.66
N ILE A 462 -10.73 -48.59 58.27
CA ILE A 462 -9.41 -49.22 58.36
C ILE A 462 -8.76 -48.83 59.71
N TYR A 463 -8.21 -49.82 60.42
CA TYR A 463 -7.55 -49.63 61.72
C TYR A 463 -6.07 -50.01 61.62
N SER A 464 -5.19 -49.02 61.71
CA SER A 464 -3.74 -49.15 61.61
C SER A 464 -3.06 -48.00 62.34
N ASN A 465 -1.76 -48.15 62.63
CA ASN A 465 -0.88 -47.05 63.05
C ASN A 465 0.33 -46.91 62.09
N ASP A 466 0.34 -47.62 60.95
CA ASP A 466 1.50 -47.79 60.06
C ASP A 466 1.04 -48.22 58.65
N TYR A 467 0.90 -47.25 57.73
CA TYR A 467 0.33 -47.43 56.38
C TYR A 467 0.85 -46.38 55.37
N GLN A 468 0.63 -46.63 54.08
CA GLN A 468 0.95 -45.75 52.95
C GLN A 468 -0.22 -45.71 51.94
N LEU A 469 -0.26 -44.66 51.11
CA LEU A 469 -1.23 -44.45 50.02
C LEU A 469 -0.49 -44.11 48.72
N ASP A 470 -1.04 -44.52 47.58
CA ASP A 470 -0.56 -44.16 46.23
C ASP A 470 -1.73 -43.99 45.25
N ASP A 471 -1.61 -43.10 44.24
CA ASP A 471 -2.70 -42.70 43.33
C ASP A 471 -2.25 -42.77 41.87
N SER A 472 -2.96 -43.58 41.08
CA SER A 472 -2.71 -43.84 39.65
C SER A 472 -3.82 -43.29 38.75
N SER A 473 -4.70 -42.45 39.28
CA SER A 473 -5.88 -41.93 38.57
C SER A 473 -5.54 -41.07 37.35
N THR A 474 -6.29 -41.28 36.26
CA THR A 474 -6.33 -40.39 35.09
C THR A 474 -7.53 -39.43 35.19
N ILE A 475 -7.87 -38.70 34.10
CA ILE A 475 -9.05 -37.84 34.09
C ILE A 475 -10.34 -38.67 34.02
N ASP A 476 -10.42 -39.67 33.14
CA ASP A 476 -11.62 -40.49 32.89
C ASP A 476 -11.70 -41.75 33.77
N PHE A 477 -10.57 -42.24 34.29
CA PHE A 477 -10.48 -43.45 35.12
C PHE A 477 -9.80 -43.15 36.46
N LYS A 478 -10.31 -43.70 37.57
CA LYS A 478 -9.73 -43.53 38.93
C LYS A 478 -9.15 -44.85 39.42
N GLU A 479 -7.97 -44.80 40.05
CA GLU A 479 -7.27 -45.96 40.60
C GLU A 479 -6.36 -45.56 41.78
N VAL A 480 -6.51 -46.19 42.94
CA VAL A 480 -5.80 -45.85 44.19
C VAL A 480 -5.40 -47.11 44.95
N TYR A 481 -4.20 -47.11 45.54
CA TYR A 481 -3.64 -48.20 46.35
C TYR A 481 -3.40 -47.76 47.82
N ILE A 482 -3.55 -48.70 48.75
CA ILE A 482 -3.36 -48.53 50.19
C ILE A 482 -2.52 -49.70 50.72
N ASP A 483 -1.27 -49.48 51.10
CA ASP A 483 -0.40 -50.50 51.70
C ASP A 483 -0.40 -50.38 53.24
N ILE A 484 -0.55 -51.50 53.96
CA ILE A 484 -0.68 -51.52 55.43
C ILE A 484 0.33 -52.46 56.07
N PHE A 485 1.14 -51.94 56.99
CA PHE A 485 2.33 -52.60 57.55
C PHE A 485 2.09 -53.20 58.95
N ASP A 486 1.24 -52.59 59.81
CA ASP A 486 0.94 -53.13 61.15
C ASP A 486 -0.23 -54.15 61.22
N TRP A 487 -0.70 -54.59 60.05
CA TRP A 487 -1.75 -55.61 59.89
C TRP A 487 -1.21 -57.03 59.96
N THR A 488 -1.90 -57.89 60.73
CA THR A 488 -1.68 -59.33 60.68
C THR A 488 -2.60 -59.98 59.64
N GLU A 489 -2.29 -61.23 59.25
CA GLU A 489 -3.15 -62.04 58.38
C GLU A 489 -4.59 -62.14 58.93
N ALA A 490 -4.77 -62.09 60.26
CA ALA A 490 -6.07 -62.08 60.91
C ALA A 490 -6.81 -60.74 60.81
N ASP A 491 -6.10 -59.61 60.76
CA ASP A 491 -6.70 -58.29 60.56
C ASP A 491 -7.19 -58.15 59.12
N LYS A 492 -6.38 -58.59 58.15
CA LYS A 492 -6.77 -58.72 56.74
C LYS A 492 -7.94 -59.71 56.55
N ASP A 493 -7.94 -60.87 57.23
CA ASP A 493 -9.07 -61.82 57.19
C ASP A 493 -10.36 -61.20 57.77
N ASN A 494 -10.25 -60.43 58.85
CA ASN A 494 -11.41 -59.71 59.43
C ASN A 494 -11.94 -58.63 58.48
N TYR A 495 -11.07 -57.87 57.80
CA TYR A 495 -11.48 -56.84 56.85
C TYR A 495 -12.13 -57.44 55.59
N MET A 496 -11.57 -58.53 55.04
CA MET A 496 -12.21 -59.32 53.98
C MET A 496 -13.60 -59.82 54.38
N ALA A 497 -13.76 -60.34 55.60
CA ALA A 497 -15.05 -60.80 56.10
C ALA A 497 -16.08 -59.67 56.32
N LEU A 498 -15.66 -58.40 56.41
CA LEU A 498 -16.55 -57.24 56.37
C LEU A 498 -17.02 -56.95 54.93
N LEU A 499 -16.11 -56.99 53.95
CA LEU A 499 -16.44 -56.79 52.53
C LEU A 499 -17.36 -57.89 51.99
N GLU A 500 -17.07 -59.17 52.25
CA GLU A 500 -17.90 -60.32 51.87
C GLU A 500 -19.34 -60.26 52.42
N ASN A 501 -19.55 -59.53 53.52
CA ASN A 501 -20.85 -59.37 54.18
C ASN A 501 -21.62 -58.12 53.71
N LEU A 502 -21.01 -57.28 52.87
CA LEU A 502 -21.57 -56.00 52.41
C LEU A 502 -21.73 -55.92 50.88
N TYR A 503 -20.80 -56.52 50.12
CA TYR A 503 -20.70 -56.33 48.65
C TYR A 503 -20.70 -57.66 47.90
N LEU A 504 -21.02 -57.62 46.60
CA LEU A 504 -20.88 -58.77 45.71
C LEU A 504 -19.46 -58.81 45.15
N TYR A 505 -18.84 -59.99 45.18
CA TYR A 505 -17.54 -60.24 44.54
C TYR A 505 -17.72 -60.57 43.06
N ASP A 506 -16.92 -59.94 42.21
CA ASP A 506 -16.84 -60.22 40.77
C ASP A 506 -15.68 -61.19 40.50
N GLU A 507 -15.98 -62.37 39.94
CA GLU A 507 -14.97 -63.40 39.64
C GLU A 507 -14.10 -63.05 38.41
N ILE A 508 -14.48 -62.04 37.61
CA ILE A 508 -13.70 -61.57 36.45
C ILE A 508 -12.66 -60.54 36.90
N GLU A 509 -13.12 -59.52 37.63
CA GLU A 509 -12.30 -58.40 38.15
C GLU A 509 -11.52 -58.77 39.42
N MET A 510 -11.86 -59.90 40.06
CA MET A 510 -11.25 -60.35 41.33
C MET A 510 -11.40 -59.35 42.49
N ALA A 511 -12.47 -58.55 42.45
CA ALA A 511 -12.74 -57.44 43.37
C ALA A 511 -14.22 -57.40 43.80
N PHE A 512 -14.52 -56.70 44.89
CA PHE A 512 -15.89 -56.44 45.33
C PHE A 512 -16.47 -55.20 44.63
N VAL A 513 -17.69 -55.29 44.12
CA VAL A 513 -18.36 -54.22 43.36
C VAL A 513 -19.04 -53.23 44.31
N LEU A 514 -18.72 -51.94 44.19
CA LEU A 514 -19.37 -50.84 44.93
C LEU A 514 -19.87 -49.79 43.94
N GLU A 515 -21.11 -49.95 43.51
CA GLU A 515 -21.79 -49.08 42.53
C GLU A 515 -20.98 -48.96 41.21
N ASN A 516 -20.30 -47.84 40.99
CA ASN A 516 -19.49 -47.58 39.79
C ASN A 516 -18.00 -47.94 39.96
N TYR A 517 -17.62 -48.48 41.13
CA TYR A 517 -16.23 -48.78 41.51
C TYR A 517 -16.04 -50.26 41.90
N TYR A 518 -14.78 -50.64 42.08
CA TYR A 518 -14.31 -51.94 42.58
C TYR A 518 -13.38 -51.74 43.78
N VAL A 519 -13.38 -52.68 44.74
CA VAL A 519 -12.38 -52.77 45.83
C VAL A 519 -11.76 -54.16 45.88
N GLY A 520 -10.44 -54.24 45.72
CA GLY A 520 -9.66 -55.46 45.93
C GLY A 520 -8.89 -55.40 47.24
N VAL A 521 -8.60 -56.56 47.83
CA VAL A 521 -7.64 -56.69 48.94
C VAL A 521 -6.60 -57.73 48.55
N TYR A 522 -5.35 -57.32 48.50
CA TYR A 522 -4.22 -58.13 48.03
C TYR A 522 -3.16 -58.31 49.12
N LYS A 523 -2.15 -59.11 48.81
CA LYS A 523 -0.99 -59.38 49.67
C LYS A 523 0.25 -59.09 48.85
N GLU A 524 0.92 -57.99 49.14
CA GLU A 524 2.07 -57.57 48.35
C GLU A 524 3.29 -58.46 48.65
N THR A 525 3.99 -58.90 47.60
CA THR A 525 5.10 -59.86 47.70
C THR A 525 6.21 -59.67 46.64
N GLU A 526 6.03 -58.77 45.69
CA GLU A 526 6.96 -58.44 44.61
C GLU A 526 7.66 -57.09 44.86
N TYR A 527 6.94 -56.07 45.37
CA TYR A 527 7.50 -54.75 45.68
C TYR A 527 8.22 -54.66 47.05
N TYR A 528 7.78 -55.40 48.07
CA TYR A 528 8.40 -55.40 49.42
C TYR A 528 9.06 -56.77 49.76
N PRO A 529 10.19 -57.15 49.11
CA PRO A 529 10.75 -58.50 49.17
C PRO A 529 11.39 -58.85 50.52
N GLY A 530 10.56 -59.35 51.45
CA GLY A 530 11.00 -59.87 52.75
C GLY A 530 10.00 -59.64 53.89
N GLU A 531 9.05 -58.73 53.69
CA GLU A 531 8.04 -58.35 54.67
C GLU A 531 6.66 -58.89 54.26
N ILE A 532 5.66 -58.73 55.12
CA ILE A 532 4.27 -59.12 54.82
C ILE A 532 3.43 -57.86 54.89
N VAL A 533 3.19 -57.26 53.73
CA VAL A 533 2.33 -56.10 53.56
C VAL A 533 0.99 -56.56 53.01
N PHE A 534 -0.10 -55.97 53.50
CA PHE A 534 -1.45 -56.21 52.99
C PHE A 534 -1.96 -54.94 52.35
N GLY A 535 -2.51 -55.07 51.15
CA GLY A 535 -2.88 -53.93 50.32
C GLY A 535 -4.38 -53.89 50.02
N ILE A 536 -4.91 -52.70 49.78
CA ILE A 536 -6.28 -52.46 49.29
C ILE A 536 -6.19 -51.61 48.02
N ILE A 537 -6.89 -51.99 46.96
CA ILE A 537 -7.00 -51.23 45.70
C ILE A 537 -8.44 -50.76 45.49
N LEU A 538 -8.63 -49.54 44.98
CA LEU A 538 -9.92 -48.94 44.63
C LEU A 538 -9.88 -48.37 43.21
N TYR A 539 -10.77 -48.80 42.30
CA TYR A 539 -10.79 -48.31 40.91
C TYR A 539 -12.19 -48.19 40.29
N SER A 540 -12.33 -47.43 39.19
CA SER A 540 -13.60 -47.15 38.50
C SER A 540 -13.93 -48.12 37.35
N LYS A 541 -15.03 -47.88 36.62
CA LYS A 541 -15.39 -48.58 35.38
C LYS A 541 -15.05 -47.72 34.16
N ASP A 542 -14.70 -48.37 33.05
CA ASP A 542 -14.25 -47.74 31.81
C ASP A 542 -15.44 -47.44 30.87
N ASP A 543 -15.50 -46.22 30.34
CA ASP A 543 -16.50 -45.71 29.39
C ASP A 543 -15.75 -44.96 28.27
N GLN A 544 -15.70 -45.49 27.05
CA GLN A 544 -14.95 -44.89 25.94
C GLN A 544 -15.88 -44.37 24.83
N ASN A 545 -15.77 -43.08 24.51
CA ASN A 545 -16.16 -42.46 23.23
C ASN A 545 -15.55 -41.04 23.14
N GLY A 546 -14.88 -40.71 22.02
CA GLY A 546 -14.31 -39.39 21.74
C GLY A 546 -15.07 -38.66 20.61
N THR A 547 -14.87 -37.34 20.47
CA THR A 547 -15.70 -36.50 19.58
C THR A 547 -14.93 -35.37 18.87
N THR A 548 -15.35 -35.07 17.64
CA THR A 548 -15.02 -33.82 16.89
C THR A 548 -16.21 -33.45 15.99
N ASN A 549 -16.77 -32.25 16.14
CA ASN A 549 -17.99 -31.82 15.42
C ASN A 549 -17.79 -31.66 13.89
N PHE A 550 -18.90 -31.78 13.14
CA PHE A 550 -19.03 -31.47 11.71
C PHE A 550 -18.37 -30.14 11.27
N ASN A 551 -17.70 -30.15 10.10
CA ASN A 551 -17.02 -28.99 9.51
C ASN A 551 -17.76 -28.45 8.25
N PRO A 552 -18.49 -27.33 8.33
CA PRO A 552 -19.18 -26.73 7.19
C PRO A 552 -18.29 -26.33 6.01
N SER A 553 -17.01 -26.07 6.27
CA SER A 553 -16.05 -25.56 5.27
C SER A 553 -15.82 -26.54 4.13
N GLU A 554 -15.90 -27.84 4.40
CA GLU A 554 -15.72 -28.92 3.41
C GLU A 554 -16.88 -28.97 2.41
N LEU A 555 -18.13 -28.80 2.89
CA LEU A 555 -19.31 -28.73 2.05
C LEU A 555 -19.30 -27.46 1.19
N ASN A 556 -19.03 -26.32 1.81
CA ASN A 556 -19.01 -25.02 1.13
C ASN A 556 -17.93 -24.94 0.04
N ALA A 557 -16.80 -25.64 0.20
CA ALA A 557 -15.74 -25.72 -0.80
C ALA A 557 -16.16 -26.43 -2.10
N ILE A 558 -17.14 -27.34 -2.05
CA ILE A 558 -17.61 -28.10 -3.23
C ILE A 558 -18.64 -27.30 -4.04
N PHE A 559 -19.51 -26.54 -3.37
CA PHE A 559 -20.51 -25.69 -4.02
C PHE A 559 -19.96 -24.31 -4.42
N GLY A 560 -18.86 -23.85 -3.83
CA GLY A 560 -18.22 -22.57 -4.14
C GLY A 560 -18.90 -21.35 -3.50
N PHE A 561 -19.82 -21.56 -2.57
CA PHE A 561 -20.50 -20.56 -1.74
C PHE A 561 -20.96 -21.20 -0.42
N ASP A 562 -21.40 -20.40 0.55
CA ASP A 562 -21.91 -20.92 1.84
C ASP A 562 -23.32 -21.53 1.72
N ILE A 563 -23.40 -22.74 1.16
CA ILE A 563 -24.65 -23.50 1.08
C ILE A 563 -25.12 -23.98 2.46
N TYR A 564 -24.20 -24.22 3.39
CA TYR A 564 -24.54 -24.65 4.75
C TYR A 564 -25.36 -23.60 5.51
N SER A 565 -25.19 -22.30 5.20
CA SER A 565 -26.02 -21.22 5.74
C SER A 565 -27.52 -21.34 5.42
N LEU A 566 -27.89 -22.08 4.35
CA LEU A 566 -29.27 -22.18 3.84
C LEU A 566 -30.07 -23.33 4.49
N MET A 567 -29.42 -24.20 5.25
CA MET A 567 -29.99 -25.44 5.79
C MET A 567 -29.91 -25.50 7.33
N PRO A 568 -30.70 -26.37 8.01
CA PRO A 568 -30.58 -26.56 9.46
C PRO A 568 -29.20 -27.12 9.81
N LYS A 569 -28.63 -26.70 10.96
CA LYS A 569 -27.31 -27.19 11.40
C LYS A 569 -27.31 -28.72 11.56
N ILE A 570 -26.39 -29.38 10.88
CA ILE A 570 -26.10 -30.80 11.06
C ILE A 570 -25.39 -30.96 12.40
N MET A 571 -25.90 -31.84 13.26
CA MET A 571 -25.31 -32.16 14.56
C MET A 571 -24.76 -33.59 14.51
N THR A 572 -23.44 -33.71 14.34
CA THR A 572 -22.73 -35.00 14.28
C THR A 572 -21.27 -34.84 14.70
N ASN A 573 -20.68 -35.93 15.21
CA ASN A 573 -19.26 -36.09 15.53
C ASN A 573 -18.56 -37.16 14.67
N ASP A 574 -19.27 -37.83 13.76
CA ASP A 574 -18.75 -38.91 12.91
C ASP A 574 -19.52 -38.93 11.56
N TYR A 575 -18.88 -38.44 10.50
CA TYR A 575 -19.47 -38.30 9.17
C TYR A 575 -18.45 -38.54 8.05
N GLN A 576 -18.94 -38.83 6.84
CA GLN A 576 -18.16 -38.83 5.60
C GLN A 576 -18.92 -38.05 4.52
N LEU A 577 -18.18 -37.42 3.60
CA LEU A 577 -18.73 -36.59 2.54
C LEU A 577 -18.22 -37.09 1.18
N PHE A 578 -19.15 -37.29 0.25
CA PHE A 578 -18.88 -37.76 -1.11
C PHE A 578 -19.39 -36.75 -2.13
N ASP A 579 -18.55 -36.40 -3.10
CA ASP A 579 -18.89 -35.56 -4.24
C ASP A 579 -18.94 -36.42 -5.51
N GLU A 580 -20.14 -36.63 -6.07
CA GLU A 580 -20.34 -37.29 -7.37
C GLU A 580 -20.69 -36.28 -8.48
N SER A 581 -20.57 -34.97 -8.20
CA SER A 581 -20.98 -33.89 -9.10
C SER A 581 -20.34 -33.96 -10.49
N THR A 582 -21.12 -33.53 -11.47
CA THR A 582 -20.75 -33.46 -12.89
C THR A 582 -20.74 -32.02 -13.39
N SER A 583 -20.18 -31.77 -14.57
CA SER A 583 -20.14 -30.43 -15.20
C SER A 583 -21.49 -29.80 -15.55
N THR A 584 -22.62 -30.45 -15.20
CA THR A 584 -24.00 -30.02 -15.48
C THR A 584 -24.98 -30.30 -14.35
N TYR A 585 -24.57 -31.02 -13.31
CA TYR A 585 -25.44 -31.46 -12.22
C TYR A 585 -24.60 -31.63 -10.95
N GLN A 586 -24.98 -30.97 -9.86
CA GLN A 586 -24.30 -31.07 -8.57
C GLN A 586 -24.97 -32.19 -7.76
N GLU A 587 -24.18 -33.05 -7.13
CA GLU A 587 -24.64 -34.31 -6.54
C GLU A 587 -23.69 -34.67 -5.38
N VAL A 588 -24.08 -34.31 -4.14
CA VAL A 588 -23.21 -34.39 -2.96
C VAL A 588 -23.93 -35.09 -1.81
N TYR A 589 -23.28 -36.10 -1.23
CA TYR A 589 -23.81 -36.95 -0.17
C TYR A 589 -23.01 -36.76 1.14
N ILE A 590 -23.72 -36.74 2.27
CA ILE A 590 -23.16 -36.67 3.62
C ILE A 590 -23.70 -37.86 4.41
N ASP A 591 -22.87 -38.90 4.60
CA ASP A 591 -23.17 -40.05 5.46
C ASP A 591 -22.85 -39.71 6.91
N ILE A 592 -23.75 -40.05 7.84
CA ILE A 592 -23.68 -39.64 9.24
C ILE A 592 -23.83 -40.86 10.16
N PHE A 593 -22.73 -41.25 10.81
CA PHE A 593 -22.61 -42.53 11.52
C PHE A 593 -23.08 -42.48 12.98
N ASP A 594 -23.14 -41.29 13.60
CA ASP A 594 -23.67 -41.10 14.96
C ASP A 594 -25.18 -40.76 15.01
N TRP A 595 -25.85 -40.73 13.85
CA TRP A 595 -27.29 -40.49 13.76
C TRP A 595 -28.13 -41.73 14.07
N THR A 596 -29.32 -41.47 14.60
CA THR A 596 -30.38 -42.48 14.83
C THR A 596 -31.64 -42.09 14.06
N GLU A 597 -32.56 -43.04 13.85
CA GLU A 597 -33.91 -42.83 13.29
C GLU A 597 -34.57 -41.56 13.87
N ALA A 598 -34.54 -41.42 15.20
CA ALA A 598 -35.10 -40.26 15.89
C ALA A 598 -34.33 -38.94 15.67
N MET A 599 -33.04 -38.96 15.32
CA MET A 599 -32.27 -37.76 14.98
C MET A 599 -32.51 -37.32 13.54
N ALA A 600 -32.63 -38.27 12.61
CA ALA A 600 -33.06 -38.01 11.24
C ALA A 600 -34.50 -37.44 11.20
N ASP A 601 -35.44 -38.04 11.95
CA ASP A 601 -36.81 -37.51 12.14
C ASP A 601 -36.80 -36.05 12.65
N ASN A 602 -35.99 -35.74 13.68
CA ASN A 602 -35.87 -34.37 14.20
C ASN A 602 -35.27 -33.39 13.17
N TYR A 603 -34.40 -33.86 12.27
CA TYR A 603 -33.85 -33.04 11.19
C TYR A 603 -34.88 -32.80 10.07
N ILE A 604 -35.68 -33.81 9.75
CA ILE A 604 -36.84 -33.72 8.85
C ILE A 604 -37.88 -32.70 9.39
N ASP A 605 -38.20 -32.75 10.69
CA ASP A 605 -39.06 -31.76 11.36
C ASP A 605 -38.51 -30.31 11.23
N LEU A 606 -37.19 -30.13 11.23
CA LEU A 606 -36.54 -28.82 11.01
C LEU A 606 -36.60 -28.39 9.53
N LEU A 607 -36.45 -29.31 8.58
CA LEU A 607 -36.59 -29.04 7.15
C LEU A 607 -38.04 -28.65 6.80
N GLU A 608 -39.05 -29.37 7.31
CA GLU A 608 -40.47 -29.00 7.14
C GLU A 608 -40.83 -27.65 7.78
N ALA A 609 -40.10 -27.23 8.82
CA ALA A 609 -40.32 -25.95 9.48
C ALA A 609 -39.67 -24.75 8.76
N LEU A 610 -38.70 -24.97 7.87
CA LEU A 610 -37.85 -23.93 7.27
C LEU A 610 -37.91 -23.86 5.74
N LEU A 611 -38.10 -24.99 5.05
CA LEU A 611 -38.05 -25.11 3.59
C LEU A 611 -39.39 -25.59 3.02
N ASN A 612 -39.65 -25.27 1.75
CA ASN A 612 -40.83 -25.79 1.04
C ASN A 612 -40.53 -27.20 0.53
N TYR A 613 -41.44 -28.15 0.74
CA TYR A 613 -41.34 -29.50 0.19
C TYR A 613 -41.92 -29.56 -1.23
N ASP A 614 -41.17 -30.10 -2.18
CA ASP A 614 -41.65 -30.44 -3.52
C ASP A 614 -42.20 -31.88 -3.54
N TYR A 615 -43.49 -32.01 -3.86
CA TYR A 615 -44.20 -33.29 -3.86
C TYR A 615 -44.02 -34.10 -5.16
N ASP A 616 -43.51 -33.50 -6.23
CA ASP A 616 -43.24 -34.20 -7.50
C ASP A 616 -41.79 -34.75 -7.53
N GLU A 617 -40.81 -34.03 -6.97
CA GLU A 617 -39.41 -34.51 -6.81
C GLU A 617 -39.13 -35.23 -5.48
N GLY A 618 -39.95 -35.01 -4.44
CA GLY A 618 -39.86 -35.73 -3.16
C GLY A 618 -38.81 -35.20 -2.18
N ALA A 619 -38.49 -33.91 -2.25
CA ALA A 619 -37.39 -33.26 -1.52
C ALA A 619 -37.81 -31.92 -0.91
N TRP A 620 -36.97 -31.33 -0.06
CA TRP A 620 -37.09 -29.91 0.32
C TRP A 620 -36.30 -29.03 -0.65
N ILE A 621 -36.82 -27.84 -0.97
CA ILE A 621 -36.20 -26.90 -1.91
C ILE A 621 -35.18 -26.03 -1.16
N LEU A 622 -33.91 -26.12 -1.55
CA LEU A 622 -32.76 -25.42 -0.98
C LEU A 622 -32.19 -24.42 -2.01
N GLY A 623 -32.87 -23.28 -2.18
CA GLY A 623 -32.52 -22.29 -3.20
C GLY A 623 -32.82 -22.83 -4.61
N ASP A 624 -31.77 -23.04 -5.41
CA ASP A 624 -31.85 -23.67 -6.73
C ASP A 624 -31.68 -25.22 -6.71
N TYR A 625 -31.35 -25.79 -5.54
CA TYR A 625 -31.07 -27.21 -5.30
C TYR A 625 -32.21 -27.89 -4.53
N TYR A 626 -32.12 -29.22 -4.42
CA TYR A 626 -32.98 -30.06 -3.58
C TYR A 626 -32.15 -30.72 -2.48
N ILE A 627 -32.71 -30.81 -1.27
CA ILE A 627 -32.13 -31.56 -0.15
C ILE A 627 -33.02 -32.74 0.22
N TYR A 628 -32.39 -33.91 0.34
CA TYR A 628 -33.00 -35.18 0.75
C TYR A 628 -32.37 -35.66 2.05
N VAL A 629 -33.15 -36.38 2.87
CA VAL A 629 -32.65 -37.19 3.99
C VAL A 629 -32.88 -38.65 3.64
N TYR A 630 -31.86 -39.49 3.74
CA TYR A 630 -31.89 -40.89 3.31
C TYR A 630 -31.39 -41.87 4.38
N GLU A 631 -31.71 -43.15 4.16
CA GLU A 631 -31.16 -44.30 4.89
C GLU A 631 -30.28 -45.10 3.92
N ASP A 632 -29.06 -45.46 4.32
CA ASP A 632 -28.20 -46.39 3.57
C ASP A 632 -28.05 -47.71 4.35
N ASP A 633 -28.72 -48.75 3.86
CA ASP A 633 -28.58 -50.15 4.27
C ASP A 633 -27.85 -51.03 3.21
N VAL A 634 -27.23 -50.38 2.22
CA VAL A 634 -26.70 -51.00 0.99
C VAL A 634 -25.17 -51.00 0.97
N ASN A 635 -24.54 -49.87 1.31
CA ASN A 635 -23.07 -49.72 1.33
C ASN A 635 -22.47 -50.13 2.68
N TYR A 636 -23.23 -49.96 3.77
CA TYR A 636 -22.78 -50.23 5.14
C TYR A 636 -23.39 -51.52 5.73
N LEU A 637 -22.77 -52.05 6.79
CA LEU A 637 -23.23 -53.27 7.48
C LEU A 637 -24.25 -52.99 8.61
N GLU A 638 -24.36 -51.73 9.01
CA GLU A 638 -25.29 -51.20 9.99
C GLU A 638 -25.97 -49.98 9.33
N MET A 639 -27.16 -49.61 9.82
CA MET A 639 -28.01 -48.60 9.17
C MET A 639 -27.44 -47.19 9.39
N VAL A 640 -27.03 -46.54 8.31
CA VAL A 640 -26.50 -45.17 8.32
C VAL A 640 -27.59 -44.21 7.82
N TYR A 641 -27.64 -43.02 8.40
CA TYR A 641 -28.50 -41.93 7.94
C TYR A 641 -27.66 -40.88 7.24
N GLY A 642 -28.20 -40.22 6.23
CA GLY A 642 -27.45 -39.21 5.49
C GLY A 642 -28.29 -38.12 4.86
N ILE A 643 -27.61 -37.12 4.33
CA ILE A 643 -28.17 -35.95 3.64
C ILE A 643 -27.61 -35.90 2.24
N ALA A 644 -28.48 -35.82 1.22
CA ALA A 644 -28.07 -35.57 -0.15
C ALA A 644 -28.46 -34.14 -0.55
N ILE A 645 -27.58 -33.45 -1.27
CA ILE A 645 -27.86 -32.16 -1.90
C ILE A 645 -27.61 -32.31 -3.40
N GLU A 646 -28.68 -32.18 -4.18
CA GLU A 646 -28.69 -32.47 -5.61
C GLU A 646 -29.32 -31.32 -6.41
N GLY A 647 -28.90 -31.12 -7.66
CA GLY A 647 -29.58 -30.18 -8.56
C GLY A 647 -28.89 -29.98 -9.90
N GLU A 648 -29.66 -29.63 -10.94
CA GLU A 648 -29.07 -29.16 -12.20
C GLU A 648 -28.18 -27.95 -11.91
N ILE A 649 -26.94 -27.96 -12.42
CA ILE A 649 -26.14 -26.75 -12.47
C ILE A 649 -26.81 -25.84 -13.49
N LYS A 650 -27.69 -24.98 -12.98
CA LYS A 650 -28.31 -23.89 -13.71
C LYS A 650 -27.19 -22.95 -14.14
N ASN A 651 -26.65 -23.25 -15.32
CA ASN A 651 -26.14 -22.24 -16.23
C ASN A 651 -27.31 -21.28 -16.46
N ASN A 652 -27.42 -20.27 -15.58
CA ASN A 652 -28.44 -19.23 -15.65
C ASN A 652 -28.25 -18.53 -16.99
N GLY A 653 -29.08 -18.94 -17.95
CA GLY A 653 -28.78 -18.82 -19.36
C GLY A 653 -28.68 -17.36 -19.72
N PHE A 654 -27.47 -16.94 -20.12
CA PHE A 654 -27.06 -15.59 -20.49
C PHE A 654 -28.23 -14.61 -20.66
N GLU A 655 -28.51 -13.80 -19.63
CA GLU A 655 -29.00 -12.46 -19.91
C GLU A 655 -27.90 -11.82 -20.77
N ASP A 656 -28.15 -11.66 -22.07
CA ASP A 656 -27.12 -11.30 -23.05
C ASP A 656 -26.30 -10.09 -22.55
N ASN A 657 -25.00 -10.30 -22.34
CA ASN A 657 -24.02 -9.33 -21.84
C ASN A 657 -24.03 -9.01 -20.33
N LEU A 658 -24.70 -9.77 -19.45
CA LEU A 658 -24.58 -9.59 -17.99
C LEU A 658 -23.14 -9.82 -17.51
N TYR A 659 -22.53 -8.80 -16.91
CA TYR A 659 -21.15 -8.81 -16.42
C TYR A 659 -21.05 -9.26 -14.95
N TYR A 660 -21.89 -8.64 -14.12
CA TYR A 660 -21.91 -8.83 -12.68
C TYR A 660 -23.27 -8.40 -12.11
N SER A 661 -23.69 -9.00 -11.02
CA SER A 661 -24.92 -8.66 -10.30
C SER A 661 -24.72 -8.82 -8.81
N PHE A 662 -25.19 -7.86 -8.03
CA PHE A 662 -25.08 -7.86 -6.57
C PHE A 662 -26.28 -7.15 -5.94
N ASN A 663 -26.48 -7.38 -4.64
CA ASN A 663 -27.55 -6.74 -3.89
C ASN A 663 -26.99 -6.18 -2.57
N LEU A 664 -27.24 -4.89 -2.31
CA LEU A 664 -26.79 -4.18 -1.11
C LEU A 664 -27.31 -4.80 0.18
N GLN A 665 -28.46 -5.50 0.12
CA GLN A 665 -29.04 -6.20 1.26
C GLN A 665 -28.17 -7.37 1.76
N ASN A 666 -27.17 -7.80 0.97
CA ASN A 666 -26.27 -8.92 1.25
C ASN A 666 -24.85 -8.47 1.64
N THR A 667 -24.66 -7.20 2.02
CA THR A 667 -23.35 -6.69 2.46
C THR A 667 -22.98 -7.23 3.83
N THR A 668 -21.68 -7.48 4.05
CA THR A 668 -21.11 -7.90 5.34
C THR A 668 -20.52 -6.74 6.14
N THR A 669 -20.36 -5.57 5.54
CA THR A 669 -19.81 -4.38 6.21
C THR A 669 -20.72 -3.98 7.37
N SER A 670 -20.12 -3.80 8.56
CA SER A 670 -20.86 -3.41 9.76
C SER A 670 -21.39 -1.97 9.61
N LEU A 671 -22.71 -1.82 9.53
CA LEU A 671 -23.38 -0.54 9.38
C LEU A 671 -24.20 -0.23 10.64
N ASP A 672 -24.03 0.97 11.19
CA ASP A 672 -24.86 1.41 12.31
C ASP A 672 -26.30 1.71 11.87
N GLY A 673 -27.20 1.86 12.84
CA GLY A 673 -28.60 2.26 12.60
C GLY A 673 -28.79 3.74 12.23
N SER A 674 -27.75 4.45 11.79
CA SER A 674 -27.72 5.91 11.68
C SER A 674 -27.01 6.40 10.41
N TYR A 675 -27.83 6.67 9.38
CA TYR A 675 -27.48 7.22 8.06
C TYR A 675 -26.74 8.57 8.04
N LYS A 676 -26.30 9.09 9.19
CA LYS A 676 -25.46 10.28 9.32
C LYS A 676 -23.98 9.99 9.47
N ASN A 677 -23.62 8.78 9.89
CA ASN A 677 -22.24 8.42 10.24
C ASN A 677 -21.52 7.73 9.07
N ASN A 678 -22.26 6.90 8.33
CA ASN A 678 -21.73 6.03 7.27
C ASN A 678 -21.54 6.83 5.96
N ILE A 679 -20.42 7.56 5.84
CA ILE A 679 -20.02 8.34 4.66
C ILE A 679 -18.77 7.70 4.05
N ASP A 680 -18.69 7.64 2.71
CA ASP A 680 -17.55 7.07 1.96
C ASP A 680 -17.23 5.59 2.29
N VAL A 681 -18.22 4.87 2.83
CA VAL A 681 -18.09 3.46 3.25
C VAL A 681 -17.97 2.56 2.01
N VAL A 682 -16.91 1.77 1.96
CA VAL A 682 -16.74 0.67 0.99
C VAL A 682 -17.57 -0.52 1.47
N LEU A 683 -18.23 -1.22 0.55
CA LEU A 683 -19.11 -2.36 0.86
C LEU A 683 -18.51 -3.70 0.46
N ASP A 684 -18.43 -4.57 1.46
CA ASP A 684 -17.99 -5.96 1.37
C ASP A 684 -19.19 -6.88 1.14
N PHE A 685 -18.97 -8.00 0.44
CA PHE A 685 -20.00 -9.01 0.18
C PHE A 685 -19.36 -10.40 0.22
N ASN A 686 -20.04 -11.36 0.86
CA ASN A 686 -19.55 -12.74 1.06
C ASN A 686 -19.00 -13.43 -0.21
N ASN A 687 -19.50 -13.07 -1.40
CA ASN A 687 -19.17 -13.72 -2.66
C ASN A 687 -18.35 -12.82 -3.62
N ASN A 688 -17.72 -11.72 -3.16
CA ASN A 688 -17.06 -10.77 -4.06
C ASN A 688 -15.70 -11.27 -4.56
N SER A 689 -15.72 -12.03 -5.66
CA SER A 689 -14.57 -12.38 -6.50
C SER A 689 -14.05 -11.18 -7.30
N SER A 690 -13.77 -10.07 -6.60
CA SER A 690 -13.05 -8.86 -7.05
C SER A 690 -13.40 -8.35 -8.46
N LYS A 691 -14.69 -8.33 -8.82
CA LYS A 691 -15.19 -7.74 -10.07
C LYS A 691 -15.63 -6.29 -9.96
N VAL A 692 -16.05 -5.88 -8.76
CA VAL A 692 -16.45 -4.49 -8.48
C VAL A 692 -15.99 -4.05 -7.09
N VAL A 693 -15.66 -2.77 -6.98
CA VAL A 693 -15.60 -2.04 -5.71
C VAL A 693 -16.86 -1.18 -5.64
N VAL A 694 -17.56 -1.26 -4.51
CA VAL A 694 -18.79 -0.50 -4.25
C VAL A 694 -18.54 0.43 -3.08
N LYS A 695 -18.81 1.72 -3.27
CA LYS A 695 -18.67 2.75 -2.22
C LYS A 695 -19.97 3.54 -2.09
N ALA A 696 -20.38 3.87 -0.87
CA ALA A 696 -21.67 4.49 -0.62
C ALA A 696 -21.62 5.55 0.49
N SER A 697 -22.64 6.40 0.53
CA SER A 697 -22.81 7.37 1.61
C SER A 697 -24.25 7.46 2.11
N HIS A 698 -24.38 7.74 3.40
CA HIS A 698 -25.62 7.89 4.14
C HIS A 698 -26.48 6.61 4.17
N LEU A 699 -25.80 5.47 4.35
CA LEU A 699 -26.38 4.14 4.57
C LEU A 699 -26.77 3.90 6.03
N ALA A 700 -27.72 3.01 6.29
CA ALA A 700 -27.94 2.40 7.60
C ALA A 700 -28.53 0.99 7.47
N ASP A 701 -28.14 0.08 8.36
CA ASP A 701 -28.91 -1.15 8.56
C ASP A 701 -30.13 -0.89 9.47
N ILE A 702 -31.27 -1.39 9.04
CA ILE A 702 -32.57 -1.35 9.74
C ILE A 702 -33.23 -2.74 9.76
N SER A 703 -32.47 -3.81 9.48
CA SER A 703 -32.88 -5.22 9.52
C SER A 703 -33.80 -5.53 10.72
N ALA A 704 -33.45 -5.07 11.91
CA ALA A 704 -34.20 -5.29 13.15
C ALA A 704 -35.59 -4.63 13.18
N GLN A 705 -35.82 -3.51 12.48
CA GLN A 705 -37.14 -2.87 12.37
C GLN A 705 -37.25 -1.92 11.15
N ALA A 706 -37.80 -2.42 10.05
CA ALA A 706 -38.05 -1.61 8.86
C ALA A 706 -39.05 -0.45 9.12
N PRO A 707 -38.77 0.78 8.65
CA PRO A 707 -39.75 1.86 8.57
C PRO A 707 -40.95 1.47 7.71
N SER A 708 -42.16 1.85 8.14
CA SER A 708 -43.38 1.51 7.42
C SER A 708 -43.35 2.01 5.96
N GLY A 709 -43.29 1.06 5.03
CA GLY A 709 -43.18 1.30 3.59
C GLY A 709 -41.83 1.00 2.95
N LEU A 710 -40.93 0.33 3.67
CA LEU A 710 -39.75 -0.31 3.12
C LEU A 710 -39.70 -1.77 3.62
N SER A 711 -38.99 -2.61 2.90
CA SER A 711 -38.56 -3.95 3.34
C SER A 711 -37.41 -3.85 4.37
N GLN A 712 -36.91 -4.99 4.86
CA GLN A 712 -35.87 -5.05 5.90
C GLN A 712 -34.47 -5.15 5.28
N GLY A 713 -33.51 -4.38 5.80
CA GLY A 713 -32.09 -4.43 5.43
C GLY A 713 -31.46 -3.03 5.35
N ILE A 714 -30.67 -2.78 4.31
CA ILE A 714 -29.85 -1.57 4.10
C ILE A 714 -30.62 -0.48 3.33
N ILE A 715 -30.61 0.76 3.83
CA ILE A 715 -31.27 1.92 3.20
C ILE A 715 -30.41 3.18 3.13
N PHE A 716 -30.73 4.07 2.19
CA PHE A 716 -30.16 5.41 2.03
C PHE A 716 -31.09 6.51 2.56
N ALA A 717 -30.53 7.69 2.88
CA ALA A 717 -31.30 8.90 3.25
C ALA A 717 -30.92 10.13 2.42
N ALA A 718 -31.77 10.53 1.46
CA ALA A 718 -31.48 11.54 0.43
C ALA A 718 -31.49 13.03 0.89
N ASP A 719 -31.57 13.31 2.19
CA ASP A 719 -31.34 14.63 2.83
C ASP A 719 -31.08 14.41 4.33
N VAL A 720 -29.84 14.67 4.78
CA VAL A 720 -29.43 14.49 6.19
C VAL A 720 -29.29 15.81 6.96
N SER A 721 -30.06 16.84 6.54
CA SER A 721 -30.26 18.16 7.17
C SER A 721 -29.51 18.44 8.49
N GLY A 722 -28.54 19.35 8.39
CA GLY A 722 -27.59 19.73 9.44
C GLY A 722 -26.20 19.96 8.85
N LEU A 723 -25.84 19.18 7.82
CA LEU A 723 -24.67 19.39 6.97
C LEU A 723 -25.00 20.37 5.83
N THR A 724 -23.99 21.06 5.30
CA THR A 724 -24.16 22.24 4.40
C THR A 724 -24.63 21.88 2.99
N ASN A 725 -24.28 20.69 2.50
CA ASN A 725 -24.85 20.00 1.33
C ASN A 725 -24.33 18.55 1.34
N PRO A 726 -25.00 17.60 2.01
CA PRO A 726 -24.57 16.20 2.00
C PRO A 726 -24.86 15.57 0.64
N LEU A 727 -23.83 15.05 -0.02
CA LEU A 727 -23.96 14.28 -1.25
C LEU A 727 -24.35 12.84 -0.87
N VAL A 728 -25.42 12.30 -1.45
CA VAL A 728 -25.93 10.95 -1.16
C VAL A 728 -25.83 10.10 -2.40
N TYR A 729 -25.00 9.06 -2.38
CA TYR A 729 -24.61 8.34 -3.59
C TYR A 729 -24.29 6.87 -3.35
N LEU A 730 -24.41 6.09 -4.42
CA LEU A 730 -23.85 4.75 -4.57
C LEU A 730 -22.91 4.75 -5.77
N GLU A 731 -21.61 4.64 -5.51
CA GLU A 731 -20.54 4.53 -6.49
C GLU A 731 -20.20 3.06 -6.76
N ILE A 732 -19.96 2.76 -8.03
CA ILE A 732 -19.62 1.44 -8.56
C ILE A 732 -18.41 1.60 -9.48
N ASP A 733 -17.35 0.86 -9.19
CA ASP A 733 -16.13 0.79 -9.98
C ASP A 733 -15.89 -0.67 -10.39
N THR A 734 -15.84 -0.95 -11.68
CA THR A 734 -15.71 -2.30 -12.26
C THR A 734 -14.27 -2.64 -12.63
N LEU A 735 -13.29 -1.94 -12.01
CA LEU A 735 -11.86 -2.18 -12.16
C LEU A 735 -11.41 -2.20 -13.63
N GLY A 736 -12.00 -1.30 -14.43
CA GLY A 736 -11.72 -1.13 -15.87
C GLY A 736 -12.72 -1.76 -16.83
N THR A 737 -13.68 -2.60 -16.40
CA THR A 737 -14.61 -3.24 -17.34
C THR A 737 -15.76 -2.31 -17.74
N ILE A 738 -15.76 -1.80 -18.98
CA ILE A 738 -16.80 -0.88 -19.47
C ILE A 738 -18.20 -1.52 -19.41
N ILE A 739 -19.10 -0.87 -18.67
CA ILE A 739 -20.52 -1.23 -18.57
C ILE A 739 -21.31 -0.35 -19.55
N SER A 740 -22.02 -0.97 -20.48
CA SER A 740 -22.84 -0.28 -21.48
C SER A 740 -24.19 0.16 -20.95
N SER A 741 -24.71 -0.57 -19.96
CA SER A 741 -26.04 -0.38 -19.38
C SER A 741 -26.12 -1.09 -18.03
N PHE A 742 -26.94 -0.59 -17.12
CA PHE A 742 -27.18 -1.25 -15.84
C PHE A 742 -28.62 -1.05 -15.37
N SER A 743 -29.08 -1.91 -14.47
CA SER A 743 -30.39 -1.79 -13.83
C SER A 743 -30.28 -1.99 -12.33
N PHE A 744 -31.26 -1.45 -11.60
CA PHE A 744 -31.42 -1.62 -10.16
C PHE A 744 -32.89 -1.41 -9.81
N GLU A 745 -33.34 -1.97 -8.70
CA GLU A 745 -34.67 -1.71 -8.16
C GLU A 745 -34.60 -0.68 -7.03
N ILE A 746 -35.65 0.14 -6.90
CA ILE A 746 -35.77 1.19 -5.87
C ILE A 746 -37.17 1.21 -5.27
N GLU A 747 -37.27 1.33 -3.94
CA GLU A 747 -38.52 1.54 -3.21
C GLU A 747 -38.38 2.66 -2.17
N ALA A 748 -39.50 3.29 -1.77
CA ALA A 748 -39.48 4.47 -0.89
C ALA A 748 -40.57 4.47 0.20
N ARG A 749 -40.19 4.92 1.39
CA ARG A 749 -41.00 4.86 2.62
C ARG A 749 -42.35 5.58 2.54
N ASN A 750 -43.46 4.87 2.79
CA ASN A 750 -44.88 5.32 2.82
C ASN A 750 -45.21 6.57 3.69
N SER A 751 -44.27 7.10 4.46
CA SER A 751 -44.54 8.11 5.49
C SER A 751 -44.45 9.56 5.00
N TYR A 752 -43.90 9.81 3.80
CA TYR A 752 -43.46 11.13 3.34
C TYR A 752 -43.71 11.35 1.83
N GLU A 753 -43.72 12.61 1.39
CA GLU A 753 -43.69 12.98 -0.03
C GLU A 753 -42.25 12.82 -0.58
N ASN A 754 -41.92 11.63 -1.07
CA ASN A 754 -40.56 11.23 -1.48
C ASN A 754 -40.13 11.87 -2.83
N THR A 755 -39.98 13.20 -2.85
CA THR A 755 -39.52 13.95 -4.04
C THR A 755 -38.00 13.95 -4.17
N LEU A 756 -37.48 13.10 -5.05
CA LEU A 756 -36.10 13.16 -5.55
C LEU A 756 -36.03 14.18 -6.69
N LYS A 757 -35.41 15.34 -6.46
CA LYS A 757 -35.30 16.41 -7.46
C LYS A 757 -33.91 16.45 -8.06
N GLY A 758 -33.74 15.75 -9.20
CA GLY A 758 -32.46 15.64 -9.89
C GLY A 758 -31.66 14.39 -9.48
N ALA A 759 -32.34 13.31 -9.10
CA ALA A 759 -31.70 12.00 -9.02
C ALA A 759 -31.22 11.58 -10.41
N LYS A 760 -29.94 11.26 -10.50
CA LYS A 760 -29.22 11.13 -11.77
C LYS A 760 -28.12 10.09 -11.70
N ILE A 761 -27.62 9.69 -12.86
CA ILE A 761 -26.35 8.97 -12.98
C ILE A 761 -25.24 9.97 -13.31
N GLN A 762 -24.08 9.77 -12.70
CA GLN A 762 -22.83 10.42 -13.11
C GLN A 762 -21.79 9.35 -13.48
N VAL A 763 -20.95 9.66 -14.46
CA VAL A 763 -19.79 8.85 -14.86
C VAL A 763 -18.51 9.59 -14.49
N TYR A 764 -17.46 8.85 -14.15
CA TYR A 764 -16.14 9.44 -13.89
C TYR A 764 -15.34 9.48 -15.19
N ASP A 765 -14.87 10.67 -15.61
CA ASP A 765 -14.17 10.81 -16.91
C ASP A 765 -12.67 10.44 -16.85
N GLY A 766 -12.12 10.45 -15.63
CA GLY A 766 -10.70 10.35 -15.31
C GLY A 766 -10.27 11.39 -14.26
N SER A 767 -10.99 12.51 -14.19
CA SER A 767 -10.68 13.70 -13.39
C SER A 767 -11.86 14.23 -12.55
N ASP A 768 -13.09 14.17 -13.06
CA ASP A 768 -14.29 14.66 -12.35
C ASP A 768 -15.54 13.80 -12.67
N TRP A 769 -16.64 14.08 -11.96
CA TRP A 769 -17.92 13.41 -12.03
C TRP A 769 -18.91 14.11 -12.95
N VAL A 770 -18.97 13.65 -14.20
CA VAL A 770 -19.81 14.23 -15.26
C VAL A 770 -21.22 13.65 -15.22
N ASP A 771 -22.24 14.52 -15.32
CA ASP A 771 -23.64 14.12 -15.49
C ASP A 771 -23.82 13.30 -16.78
N LEU A 772 -24.34 12.07 -16.67
CA LEU A 772 -24.66 11.25 -17.85
C LEU A 772 -25.79 11.91 -18.67
N VAL A 773 -25.62 12.00 -19.99
CA VAL A 773 -26.63 12.55 -20.91
C VAL A 773 -27.91 11.72 -20.81
N ASP A 774 -29.04 12.39 -20.61
CA ASP A 774 -30.35 11.81 -20.29
C ASP A 774 -30.41 10.90 -19.04
N GLY A 775 -29.33 10.79 -18.26
CA GLY A 775 -29.23 9.96 -17.04
C GLY A 775 -30.06 10.44 -15.83
N ASN A 776 -31.03 11.34 -16.00
CA ASN A 776 -31.94 11.79 -14.95
C ASN A 776 -33.14 10.83 -14.86
N PHE A 777 -33.06 9.84 -13.96
CA PHE A 777 -33.95 8.68 -14.00
C PHE A 777 -35.25 8.83 -13.19
N TYR A 778 -35.35 9.73 -12.19
CA TYR A 778 -36.54 9.82 -11.34
C TYR A 778 -36.88 11.23 -10.80
N ASN A 779 -38.16 11.43 -10.41
CA ASN A 779 -38.70 12.71 -9.90
C ASN A 779 -39.61 12.62 -8.65
N GLU A 780 -40.50 11.62 -8.53
CA GLU A 780 -41.48 11.48 -7.42
C GLU A 780 -41.70 10.00 -7.05
N LEU A 781 -40.91 9.44 -6.11
CA LEU A 781 -40.87 7.99 -5.86
C LEU A 781 -42.19 7.40 -5.34
N SER A 782 -42.54 6.22 -5.86
CA SER A 782 -43.61 5.36 -5.39
C SER A 782 -43.24 4.65 -4.07
N THR A 783 -44.27 4.06 -3.45
CA THR A 783 -44.15 3.12 -2.32
C THR A 783 -44.08 1.66 -2.76
N ASP A 784 -44.37 1.40 -4.03
CA ASP A 784 -44.18 0.10 -4.67
C ASP A 784 -42.74 0.07 -5.24
N GLN A 785 -42.12 -1.12 -5.28
CA GLN A 785 -40.79 -1.34 -5.84
C GLN A 785 -40.79 -1.13 -7.36
N GLU A 786 -39.85 -0.33 -7.86
CA GLU A 786 -39.72 0.01 -9.29
C GLU A 786 -38.34 -0.31 -9.85
N LEU A 787 -38.30 -0.99 -11.00
CA LEU A 787 -37.09 -1.30 -11.75
C LEU A 787 -36.66 -0.09 -12.60
N ILE A 788 -35.45 0.41 -12.34
CA ILE A 788 -34.77 1.43 -13.14
C ILE A 788 -33.80 0.74 -14.10
N VAL A 789 -33.77 1.19 -15.35
CA VAL A 789 -32.81 0.75 -16.37
C VAL A 789 -32.13 1.97 -16.96
N ILE A 790 -30.80 1.95 -17.02
CA ILE A 790 -29.95 3.00 -17.57
C ILE A 790 -29.21 2.43 -18.79
N GLU A 791 -29.46 3.01 -19.96
CA GLU A 791 -28.79 2.66 -21.22
C GLU A 791 -27.68 3.68 -21.55
N ASN A 792 -26.71 3.27 -22.38
CA ASN A 792 -25.61 4.12 -22.89
C ASN A 792 -24.69 4.68 -21.80
N LEU A 793 -24.49 3.93 -20.71
CA LEU A 793 -23.62 4.31 -19.60
C LEU A 793 -22.15 4.43 -20.03
N ASN A 794 -21.68 3.45 -20.81
CA ASN A 794 -20.35 3.36 -21.43
C ASN A 794 -19.17 3.76 -20.51
N SER A 795 -19.20 3.32 -19.25
CA SER A 795 -18.15 3.60 -18.26
C SER A 795 -17.85 2.38 -17.39
N SER A 796 -16.60 2.28 -16.90
CA SER A 796 -16.19 1.36 -15.85
C SER A 796 -16.40 1.93 -14.44
N LYS A 797 -16.49 3.27 -14.29
CA LYS A 797 -16.68 3.95 -13.00
C LYS A 797 -17.81 4.96 -13.08
N PHE A 798 -18.83 4.77 -12.26
CA PHE A 798 -20.08 5.53 -12.29
C PHE A 798 -20.76 5.55 -10.92
N ARG A 799 -21.69 6.47 -10.70
CA ARG A 799 -22.47 6.53 -9.46
C ARG A 799 -23.93 6.92 -9.68
N ILE A 800 -24.80 6.29 -8.90
CA ILE A 800 -26.18 6.75 -8.67
C ILE A 800 -26.09 7.92 -7.68
N LEU A 801 -26.52 9.11 -8.10
CA LEU A 801 -26.59 10.29 -7.25
C LEU A 801 -28.05 10.58 -6.89
N LEU A 802 -28.36 10.55 -5.59
CA LEU A 802 -29.70 10.81 -5.06
C LEU A 802 -29.78 12.24 -4.48
N ILE A 803 -30.68 13.06 -5.01
CA ILE A 803 -30.88 14.44 -4.57
C ILE A 803 -32.31 14.62 -4.07
N GLY A 804 -32.49 14.70 -2.75
CA GLY A 804 -33.78 15.00 -2.13
C GLY A 804 -34.09 16.50 -2.03
N SER A 805 -35.35 16.85 -1.75
CA SER A 805 -35.73 18.23 -1.39
C SER A 805 -36.68 18.28 -0.20
N GLY A 806 -36.18 17.85 0.96
CA GLY A 806 -36.93 17.83 2.22
C GLY A 806 -37.12 19.21 2.87
N GLN A 807 -37.96 19.23 3.90
CA GLN A 807 -37.84 20.22 4.97
C GLN A 807 -36.86 19.67 6.02
N PRO A 808 -36.12 20.52 6.77
CA PRO A 808 -35.17 20.03 7.76
C PRO A 808 -35.80 19.00 8.71
N LYS A 809 -35.15 17.83 8.83
CA LYS A 809 -35.57 16.56 9.45
C LYS A 809 -36.30 15.52 8.57
N ASN A 810 -36.65 15.82 7.32
CA ASN A 810 -37.49 14.93 6.48
C ASN A 810 -36.82 14.59 5.13
N GLY A 811 -35.63 13.99 5.15
CA GLY A 811 -35.06 13.36 3.96
C GLY A 811 -35.79 12.08 3.57
N GLY A 812 -35.94 11.84 2.26
CA GLY A 812 -36.54 10.62 1.73
C GLY A 812 -35.66 9.41 2.05
N GLN A 813 -36.26 8.36 2.63
CA GLN A 813 -35.59 7.08 2.87
C GLN A 813 -35.97 6.10 1.77
N VAL A 814 -34.95 5.49 1.16
CA VAL A 814 -35.08 4.59 -0.01
C VAL A 814 -34.22 3.36 0.17
N MET A 815 -34.67 2.23 -0.37
CA MET A 815 -33.83 1.03 -0.55
C MET A 815 -33.39 0.95 -2.01
N ILE A 816 -32.20 0.39 -2.26
CA ILE A 816 -31.76 -0.05 -3.58
C ILE A 816 -31.41 -1.54 -3.51
N SER A 817 -31.85 -2.32 -4.50
CA SER A 817 -31.70 -3.78 -4.59
C SER A 817 -31.48 -4.22 -6.04
N GLU A 818 -31.17 -5.51 -6.24
CA GLU A 818 -31.06 -6.17 -7.57
C GLU A 818 -30.25 -5.40 -8.62
N ILE A 819 -29.04 -4.98 -8.26
CA ILE A 819 -28.14 -4.26 -9.14
C ILE A 819 -27.55 -5.24 -10.15
N LYS A 820 -27.81 -5.02 -11.44
CA LYS A 820 -27.28 -5.81 -12.57
C LYS A 820 -26.52 -4.92 -13.53
N LEU A 821 -25.26 -5.28 -13.83
CA LEU A 821 -24.35 -4.57 -14.71
C LEU A 821 -24.20 -5.35 -16.01
N TYR A 822 -24.37 -4.68 -17.17
CA TYR A 822 -24.26 -5.31 -18.48
C TYR A 822 -23.11 -4.68 -19.29
N SER A 823 -22.13 -5.50 -19.68
CA SER A 823 -20.97 -5.12 -20.49
C SER A 823 -21.16 -5.57 -21.94
N LYS A 824 -21.95 -4.83 -22.73
CA LYS A 824 -22.05 -5.09 -24.17
C LYS A 824 -20.70 -4.75 -24.83
N PRO A 825 -20.02 -5.70 -25.50
CA PRO A 825 -18.84 -5.36 -26.29
C PRO A 825 -19.27 -4.46 -27.45
N VAL A 826 -18.59 -3.32 -27.61
CA VAL A 826 -18.72 -2.49 -28.81
C VAL A 826 -17.97 -3.21 -29.93
N VAL A 827 -18.67 -4.13 -30.60
CA VAL A 827 -18.15 -4.80 -31.78
C VAL A 827 -18.13 -3.82 -32.93
N ILE A 828 -16.94 -3.40 -33.32
CA ILE A 828 -16.69 -2.49 -34.43
C ILE A 828 -16.81 -3.29 -35.74
N GLU A 829 -17.70 -2.85 -36.63
CA GLU A 829 -18.03 -3.56 -37.88
C GLU A 829 -17.01 -3.29 -38.99
N SER A 830 -16.15 -2.26 -38.88
CA SER A 830 -15.13 -1.95 -39.89
C SER A 830 -13.90 -1.18 -39.38
N TRP A 831 -12.78 -1.31 -40.10
CA TRP A 831 -11.58 -0.51 -39.86
C TRP A 831 -11.83 1.01 -39.85
N LEU A 832 -12.69 1.50 -40.75
CA LEU A 832 -13.02 2.93 -40.86
C LEU A 832 -13.80 3.45 -39.64
N GLU A 833 -14.55 2.58 -38.98
CA GLU A 833 -15.27 2.89 -37.73
C GLU A 833 -14.29 2.88 -36.54
N LEU A 834 -13.37 1.92 -36.48
CA LEU A 834 -12.27 1.94 -35.50
C LEU A 834 -11.42 3.22 -35.61
N VAL A 835 -11.05 3.63 -36.82
CA VAL A 835 -10.29 4.87 -37.02
C VAL A 835 -11.10 6.09 -36.55
N ALA A 836 -12.39 6.20 -36.90
CA ALA A 836 -13.23 7.32 -36.46
C ALA A 836 -13.42 7.38 -34.92
N ASP A 837 -13.48 6.22 -34.25
CA ASP A 837 -13.48 6.15 -32.79
C ASP A 837 -12.12 6.57 -32.21
N LEU A 838 -10.99 6.14 -32.80
CA LEU A 838 -9.63 6.53 -32.39
C LEU A 838 -9.37 8.03 -32.60
N GLU A 839 -9.76 8.61 -33.74
CA GLU A 839 -9.75 10.06 -33.99
C GLU A 839 -10.51 10.82 -32.89
N THR A 840 -11.65 10.27 -32.46
CA THR A 840 -12.52 10.89 -31.44
C THR A 840 -11.95 10.79 -30.02
N VAL A 841 -11.34 9.66 -29.63
CA VAL A 841 -10.84 9.48 -28.26
C VAL A 841 -9.45 10.06 -28.01
N PHE A 842 -8.64 10.25 -29.06
CA PHE A 842 -7.35 10.92 -28.96
C PHE A 842 -7.41 12.43 -29.26
N ASP A 843 -8.58 12.97 -29.65
CA ASP A 843 -8.76 14.34 -30.17
C ASP A 843 -7.80 14.63 -31.34
N ASP A 844 -7.77 13.72 -32.31
CA ASP A 844 -6.84 13.74 -33.43
C ASP A 844 -7.58 13.46 -34.76
N SER A 845 -7.99 14.54 -35.42
CA SER A 845 -8.80 14.50 -36.64
C SER A 845 -8.12 13.95 -37.92
N ASN A 846 -6.90 13.37 -37.82
CA ASN A 846 -6.21 12.74 -38.97
C ASN A 846 -5.42 11.48 -38.52
N PHE A 847 -6.02 10.64 -37.66
CA PHE A 847 -5.35 9.47 -37.07
C PHE A 847 -5.04 8.37 -38.12
N ASP A 848 -3.88 8.47 -38.78
CA ASP A 848 -3.36 7.52 -39.80
C ASP A 848 -2.11 6.77 -39.29
N TYR A 849 -2.00 6.61 -37.97
CA TYR A 849 -0.79 6.13 -37.28
C TYR A 849 -0.77 4.62 -37.01
N LEU A 850 -1.76 3.85 -37.47
CA LEU A 850 -1.89 2.42 -37.14
C LEU A 850 -2.11 1.58 -38.43
N PRO A 851 -1.36 0.47 -38.66
CA PRO A 851 -1.59 -0.38 -39.82
C PRO A 851 -2.96 -1.10 -39.76
N GLU A 852 -3.60 -1.28 -40.93
CA GLU A 852 -4.94 -1.87 -41.06
C GLU A 852 -5.02 -3.31 -40.49
N LEU A 853 -5.98 -3.55 -39.59
CA LEU A 853 -6.17 -4.84 -38.90
C LEU A 853 -6.88 -5.91 -39.73
N ASN A 854 -6.45 -6.10 -40.97
CA ASN A 854 -7.14 -6.88 -42.01
C ASN A 854 -7.29 -8.40 -41.75
N GLU A 855 -6.50 -9.00 -40.85
CA GLU A 855 -6.65 -10.41 -40.45
C GLU A 855 -7.37 -10.58 -39.09
N LEU A 856 -7.99 -9.53 -38.54
CA LEU A 856 -8.84 -9.59 -37.35
C LEU A 856 -10.33 -9.47 -37.70
N LYS A 857 -11.18 -10.11 -36.88
CA LYS A 857 -12.65 -9.96 -36.85
C LYS A 857 -13.10 -9.73 -35.41
N GLU A 858 -14.36 -9.32 -35.24
CA GLU A 858 -14.96 -9.06 -33.91
C GLU A 858 -14.11 -8.07 -33.10
N LEU A 859 -13.68 -6.97 -33.75
CA LEU A 859 -12.87 -5.93 -33.11
C LEU A 859 -13.64 -5.24 -31.99
N VAL A 860 -13.00 -5.05 -30.84
CA VAL A 860 -13.56 -4.34 -29.68
C VAL A 860 -12.55 -3.31 -29.18
N LEU A 861 -12.96 -2.04 -29.14
CA LEU A 861 -12.19 -0.95 -28.54
C LEU A 861 -12.61 -0.77 -27.07
N THR A 862 -11.64 -0.71 -26.15
CA THR A 862 -11.86 -0.60 -24.71
C THR A 862 -10.92 0.47 -24.13
N LYS A 863 -11.44 1.46 -23.40
CA LYS A 863 -10.60 2.43 -22.66
C LYS A 863 -9.96 1.73 -21.46
N ILE A 864 -8.63 1.79 -21.35
CA ILE A 864 -7.88 1.36 -20.16
C ILE A 864 -7.68 2.54 -19.22
N HIS A 865 -7.19 3.67 -19.75
CA HIS A 865 -6.83 4.85 -18.95
C HIS A 865 -7.11 6.16 -19.71
N TYR A 866 -6.76 7.31 -19.12
CA TYR A 866 -6.68 8.56 -19.87
C TYR A 866 -5.66 8.40 -21.02
N TYR A 867 -6.11 8.66 -22.25
CA TYR A 867 -5.37 8.38 -23.49
C TYR A 867 -4.72 6.98 -23.60
N GLU A 868 -5.26 5.91 -23.00
CA GLU A 868 -4.81 4.53 -23.23
C GLU A 868 -5.98 3.60 -23.55
N TYR A 869 -5.88 2.90 -24.68
CA TYR A 869 -6.96 2.12 -25.27
C TYR A 869 -6.47 0.74 -25.75
N LYS A 870 -7.30 -0.29 -25.56
CA LYS A 870 -7.08 -1.65 -26.06
C LYS A 870 -7.99 -1.95 -27.23
N ILE A 871 -7.43 -2.51 -28.29
CA ILE A 871 -8.12 -3.06 -29.46
C ILE A 871 -7.94 -4.58 -29.40
N SER A 872 -8.99 -5.31 -29.02
CA SER A 872 -8.98 -6.79 -29.00
C SER A 872 -9.72 -7.35 -30.22
N GLY A 873 -9.31 -8.50 -30.74
CA GLY A 873 -10.00 -9.16 -31.86
C GLY A 873 -9.58 -10.61 -32.10
N SER A 874 -10.45 -11.36 -32.77
CA SER A 874 -10.20 -12.76 -33.16
C SER A 874 -9.45 -12.84 -34.49
N LEU A 875 -8.44 -13.68 -34.61
CA LEU A 875 -7.73 -13.92 -35.87
C LEU A 875 -8.64 -14.66 -36.89
N LEU A 876 -8.58 -14.24 -38.16
CA LEU A 876 -9.28 -14.93 -39.27
C LEU A 876 -8.71 -16.33 -39.53
N THR A 877 -7.43 -16.54 -39.24
CA THR A 877 -6.73 -17.82 -39.35
C THR A 877 -5.83 -18.02 -38.14
N ALA A 878 -6.05 -19.07 -37.36
CA ALA A 878 -5.22 -19.40 -36.20
C ALA A 878 -3.75 -19.67 -36.59
N ASN A 879 -2.83 -19.35 -35.66
CA ASN A 879 -1.38 -19.54 -35.78
C ASN A 879 -0.73 -18.77 -36.96
N ASN A 880 -1.26 -17.60 -37.34
CA ASN A 880 -0.73 -16.81 -38.46
C ASN A 880 0.53 -15.98 -38.08
N GLU A 881 1.63 -16.66 -37.76
CA GLU A 881 2.95 -16.05 -37.51
C GLU A 881 3.37 -15.08 -38.63
N THR A 882 2.93 -15.30 -39.88
CA THR A 882 3.27 -14.45 -41.02
C THR A 882 2.57 -13.09 -40.94
N TYR A 883 1.31 -13.04 -40.52
CA TYR A 883 0.62 -11.76 -40.27
C TYR A 883 1.28 -10.99 -39.12
N ILE A 884 1.58 -11.66 -38.00
CA ILE A 884 2.24 -11.05 -36.84
C ILE A 884 3.57 -10.39 -37.24
N ASN A 885 4.44 -11.12 -37.96
CA ASN A 885 5.71 -10.57 -38.43
C ASN A 885 5.54 -9.45 -39.46
N ASN A 886 4.54 -9.52 -40.34
CA ASN A 886 4.26 -8.45 -41.29
C ASN A 886 3.76 -7.19 -40.59
N TYR A 887 2.91 -7.30 -39.56
CA TYR A 887 2.38 -6.16 -38.82
C TYR A 887 3.49 -5.36 -38.13
N TYR A 888 4.44 -6.05 -37.47
CA TYR A 888 5.64 -5.40 -36.92
C TYR A 888 6.52 -4.75 -38.01
N LEU A 889 6.63 -5.36 -39.20
CA LEU A 889 7.33 -4.75 -40.33
C LEU A 889 6.58 -3.56 -40.94
N GLU A 890 5.27 -3.48 -40.81
CA GLU A 890 4.44 -2.35 -41.27
C GLU A 890 4.52 -1.16 -40.30
N LEU A 891 4.51 -1.40 -38.98
CA LEU A 891 4.83 -0.38 -37.96
C LEU A 891 6.19 0.30 -38.23
N LEU A 892 7.24 -0.52 -38.44
CA LEU A 892 8.59 -0.04 -38.77
C LEU A 892 8.68 0.66 -40.15
N GLN A 893 7.67 0.51 -41.03
CA GLN A 893 7.57 1.22 -42.31
C GLN A 893 6.76 2.52 -42.22
N LEU A 894 5.79 2.60 -41.31
CA LEU A 894 5.08 3.86 -41.00
C LEU A 894 6.01 4.87 -40.31
N GLY A 895 6.92 4.38 -39.47
CA GLY A 895 7.96 5.17 -38.82
C GLY A 895 8.18 4.87 -37.33
N TYR A 896 7.53 3.85 -36.78
CA TYR A 896 7.71 3.45 -35.38
C TYR A 896 9.16 3.01 -35.11
N VAL A 897 9.64 3.30 -33.90
CA VAL A 897 10.88 2.78 -33.32
C VAL A 897 10.57 1.94 -32.08
N ILE A 898 11.45 1.03 -31.70
CA ILE A 898 11.33 0.34 -30.41
C ILE A 898 11.86 1.29 -29.33
N ASP A 899 11.05 1.49 -28.29
CA ASP A 899 11.31 2.43 -27.20
C ASP A 899 11.82 1.63 -25.99
N GLU A 900 13.12 1.69 -25.69
CA GLU A 900 13.74 0.81 -24.69
C GLU A 900 13.22 1.10 -23.27
N ASP A 901 13.00 2.37 -22.91
CA ASP A 901 12.52 2.76 -21.58
C ASP A 901 11.05 2.41 -21.36
N LEU A 902 10.16 2.69 -22.32
CA LEU A 902 8.77 2.23 -22.24
C LEU A 902 8.69 0.70 -22.29
N SER A 903 9.58 0.03 -23.04
CA SER A 903 9.61 -1.44 -23.09
C SER A 903 10.00 -2.06 -21.74
N ILE A 904 10.94 -1.45 -21.02
CA ILE A 904 11.30 -1.86 -19.66
C ILE A 904 10.12 -1.61 -18.71
N LYS A 905 9.55 -0.39 -18.71
CA LYS A 905 8.42 -0.01 -17.83
C LYS A 905 7.17 -0.88 -18.03
N ARG A 906 6.88 -1.29 -19.28
CA ARG A 906 5.72 -2.13 -19.64
C ARG A 906 6.05 -3.63 -19.74
N ALA A 907 7.29 -4.05 -19.47
CA ALA A 907 7.79 -5.43 -19.51
C ALA A 907 7.59 -6.18 -20.85
N GLN A 908 7.52 -5.46 -21.97
CA GLN A 908 7.23 -5.97 -23.31
C GLN A 908 7.72 -4.99 -24.38
N ASN A 909 7.92 -5.41 -25.63
CA ASN A 909 8.38 -4.50 -26.68
C ASN A 909 7.31 -3.43 -27.00
N VAL A 910 7.57 -2.19 -26.57
CA VAL A 910 6.78 -1.00 -26.93
C VAL A 910 7.37 -0.37 -28.18
N TYR A 911 6.49 0.00 -29.10
CA TYR A 911 6.80 0.71 -30.33
C TYR A 911 6.26 2.13 -30.21
N SER A 912 7.11 3.14 -30.35
CA SER A 912 6.76 4.56 -30.27
C SER A 912 6.86 5.24 -31.63
N TYR A 913 5.92 6.15 -31.91
CA TYR A 913 5.84 7.00 -33.08
C TYR A 913 5.74 8.46 -32.65
N TYR A 914 6.78 9.22 -32.97
CA TYR A 914 6.93 10.62 -32.56
C TYR A 914 6.36 11.51 -33.67
N ILE A 915 5.45 12.41 -33.31
CA ILE A 915 4.84 13.39 -34.23
C ILE A 915 5.63 14.70 -34.18
N ASP A 916 5.90 15.17 -32.98
CA ASP A 916 6.77 16.30 -32.65
C ASP A 916 7.34 16.12 -31.22
N ASP A 917 7.98 17.16 -30.69
CA ASP A 917 8.66 17.12 -29.40
C ASP A 917 7.68 17.08 -28.20
N ASP A 918 6.42 17.50 -28.38
CA ASP A 918 5.38 17.53 -27.34
C ASP A 918 4.36 16.35 -27.49
N LEU A 919 4.48 15.53 -28.54
CA LEU A 919 3.47 14.50 -28.88
C LEU A 919 4.05 13.23 -29.53
N ALA A 920 3.79 12.08 -28.88
CA ALA A 920 3.99 10.75 -29.43
C ALA A 920 2.79 9.81 -29.19
N TYR A 921 2.68 8.78 -30.04
CA TYR A 921 1.83 7.61 -29.82
C TYR A 921 2.70 6.39 -29.61
N ALA A 922 2.40 5.57 -28.60
CA ALA A 922 3.09 4.30 -28.36
C ALA A 922 2.11 3.14 -28.28
N LEU A 923 2.56 1.95 -28.67
CA LEU A 923 1.75 0.74 -28.64
C LEU A 923 2.57 -0.52 -28.33
N TYR A 924 1.88 -1.54 -27.83
CA TYR A 924 2.39 -2.91 -27.71
C TYR A 924 1.30 -3.92 -28.09
N ILE A 925 1.71 -5.15 -28.37
CA ILE A 925 0.80 -6.19 -28.90
C ILE A 925 1.01 -7.53 -28.20
N LEU A 926 -0.10 -8.11 -27.74
CA LEU A 926 -0.19 -9.46 -27.20
C LEU A 926 -0.93 -10.34 -28.21
N PHE A 927 -0.26 -11.37 -28.71
CA PHE A 927 -0.86 -12.36 -29.61
C PHE A 927 -0.95 -13.72 -28.92
N ASP A 928 -2.09 -14.38 -29.05
CA ASP A 928 -2.24 -15.82 -28.83
C ASP A 928 -2.54 -16.50 -30.19
N ASN A 929 -2.72 -17.82 -30.17
CA ASN A 929 -2.98 -18.65 -31.34
C ASN A 929 -4.28 -18.28 -32.08
N GLU A 930 -5.28 -17.73 -31.36
CA GLU A 930 -6.62 -17.41 -31.90
C GLU A 930 -7.03 -15.93 -31.79
N THR A 931 -6.33 -15.11 -31.00
CA THR A 931 -6.68 -13.71 -30.71
C THR A 931 -5.48 -12.77 -30.73
N ALA A 932 -5.75 -11.47 -30.86
CA ALA A 932 -4.79 -10.39 -30.69
C ALA A 932 -5.37 -9.29 -29.79
N GLU A 933 -4.51 -8.70 -28.97
CA GLU A 933 -4.80 -7.48 -28.22
C GLU A 933 -3.69 -6.46 -28.48
N ILE A 934 -4.06 -5.29 -29.02
CA ILE A 934 -3.16 -4.16 -29.25
C ILE A 934 -3.53 -3.08 -28.24
N VAL A 935 -2.58 -2.67 -27.40
CA VAL A 935 -2.75 -1.51 -26.52
C VAL A 935 -2.02 -0.34 -27.15
N ILE A 936 -2.70 0.80 -27.27
CA ILE A 936 -2.20 2.03 -27.87
C ILE A 936 -2.51 3.23 -26.96
N PHE A 937 -1.53 4.12 -26.79
CA PHE A 937 -1.64 5.31 -25.95
C PHE A 937 -0.97 6.53 -26.57
N LYS A 938 -1.49 7.70 -26.21
CA LYS A 938 -0.92 9.03 -26.52
C LYS A 938 -0.11 9.48 -25.31
N TYR A 939 1.07 10.04 -25.50
CA TYR A 939 1.91 10.56 -24.42
C TYR A 939 2.77 11.74 -24.88
N ASP A 940 3.20 12.55 -23.93
CA ASP A 940 4.23 13.57 -24.13
C ASP A 940 5.61 12.90 -24.00
N PRO A 941 6.47 12.94 -25.05
CA PRO A 941 7.80 12.34 -24.99
C PRO A 941 8.84 13.21 -24.26
N VAL A 942 8.55 14.49 -23.99
CA VAL A 942 9.49 15.45 -23.38
C VAL A 942 8.80 16.25 -22.27
N ILE A 943 8.76 15.67 -21.07
CA ILE A 943 8.40 16.40 -19.84
C ILE A 943 9.45 17.52 -19.62
N GLU A 944 9.15 18.72 -20.11
CA GLU A 944 10.05 19.86 -19.97
C GLU A 944 10.18 20.27 -18.49
N SER A 945 11.41 20.53 -18.07
CA SER A 945 11.73 21.03 -16.71
C SER A 945 11.03 22.36 -16.33
N LYS A 946 10.37 23.04 -17.27
CA LYS A 946 9.50 24.21 -17.01
C LYS A 946 8.22 23.85 -16.24
N ASP A 947 7.73 22.61 -16.38
CA ASP A 947 6.47 22.12 -15.82
C ASP A 947 6.66 21.38 -14.48
N LEU A 948 7.90 21.25 -14.02
CA LEU A 948 8.26 20.87 -12.67
C LEU A 948 8.68 22.12 -11.89
N ILE A 949 7.88 22.56 -10.92
CA ILE A 949 8.36 23.57 -9.96
C ILE A 949 9.05 22.87 -8.79
N THR A 950 10.28 23.26 -8.49
CA THR A 950 10.88 22.95 -7.20
C THR A 950 10.08 23.68 -6.13
N LEU A 951 9.48 22.96 -5.19
CA LEU A 951 8.87 23.61 -4.03
C LEU A 951 9.98 24.18 -3.14
N ASP A 952 9.81 25.44 -2.71
CA ASP A 952 10.61 25.99 -1.61
C ASP A 952 10.44 25.10 -0.38
N LYS A 953 11.50 24.91 0.41
CA LYS A 953 11.44 24.12 1.65
C LYS A 953 10.30 24.62 2.53
N GLN A 954 9.41 23.71 2.91
CA GLN A 954 8.28 24.08 3.77
C GLN A 954 8.76 24.41 5.19
N GLN A 955 8.01 25.31 5.82
CA GLN A 955 8.09 25.60 7.25
C GLN A 955 7.87 24.30 8.04
N SER A 956 8.69 24.04 9.06
CA SER A 956 8.59 22.80 9.85
C SER A 956 7.26 22.71 10.61
N ILE A 957 6.83 21.49 10.97
CA ILE A 957 5.55 21.29 11.69
C ILE A 957 5.49 22.12 12.96
N ASN A 958 6.56 22.12 13.75
CA ASN A 958 6.60 22.86 15.02
C ASN A 958 6.56 24.39 14.81
N GLU A 959 7.15 24.92 13.73
CA GLU A 959 6.93 26.32 13.35
C GLU A 959 5.48 26.60 12.88
N TYR A 960 4.80 25.65 12.25
CA TYR A 960 3.39 25.76 11.85
C TYR A 960 2.44 25.65 13.05
N GLU A 961 2.69 24.74 13.99
CA GLU A 961 2.00 24.62 15.28
C GLU A 961 2.17 25.91 16.10
N LEU A 962 3.37 26.50 16.12
CA LEU A 962 3.63 27.77 16.79
C LEU A 962 2.84 28.92 16.16
N ALA A 963 2.79 28.99 14.83
CA ALA A 963 2.02 30.00 14.11
C ALA A 963 0.50 29.84 14.25
N THR A 964 0.01 28.59 14.37
CA THR A 964 -1.43 28.26 14.28
C THR A 964 -2.09 28.06 15.64
N PHE A 965 -1.41 27.39 16.57
CA PHE A 965 -1.93 26.98 17.89
C PHE A 965 -1.17 27.63 19.06
N GLY A 966 0.01 28.21 18.83
CA GLY A 966 0.82 28.80 19.89
C GLY A 966 1.41 27.75 20.84
N LYS A 967 1.78 26.60 20.27
CA LYS A 967 2.60 25.56 20.89
C LYS A 967 3.99 25.58 20.27
N SER A 968 5.02 25.12 20.98
CA SER A 968 6.38 25.05 20.42
C SER A 968 7.12 23.83 20.94
N GLY A 969 7.97 23.27 20.09
CA GLY A 969 8.79 22.11 20.37
C GLY A 969 9.98 22.02 19.39
N LEU A 970 10.87 21.06 19.65
CA LEU A 970 12.15 20.87 18.97
C LEU A 970 12.06 21.00 17.43
N PRO A 971 12.82 21.89 16.77
CA PRO A 971 12.76 22.06 15.32
C PRO A 971 13.33 20.85 14.55
N SER A 972 12.68 20.48 13.45
CA SER A 972 13.07 19.31 12.64
C SER A 972 14.30 19.51 11.74
N THR A 973 14.95 20.68 11.74
CA THR A 973 16.22 20.93 11.03
C THR A 973 17.12 21.90 11.81
N GLY A 974 18.43 21.65 11.83
CA GLY A 974 19.41 22.37 12.64
C GLY A 974 20.30 21.43 13.46
N SER A 975 21.15 22.01 14.34
CA SER A 975 21.95 21.27 15.32
C SER A 975 21.47 21.60 16.73
N TYR A 976 21.06 20.59 17.52
CA TYR A 976 20.43 20.77 18.83
C TYR A 976 20.96 19.83 19.91
N GLU A 977 21.01 20.32 21.14
CA GLU A 977 21.27 19.55 22.36
C GLU A 977 19.94 19.28 23.06
N VAL A 978 19.60 18.01 23.27
CA VAL A 978 18.31 17.55 23.83
C VAL A 978 18.54 16.91 25.19
N LEU A 979 17.75 17.30 26.19
CA LEU A 979 17.90 16.80 27.55
C LEU A 979 17.22 15.43 27.73
N VAL A 980 17.95 14.44 28.26
CA VAL A 980 17.41 13.14 28.67
C VAL A 980 17.54 13.00 30.18
N ILE A 981 16.42 12.83 30.90
CA ILE A 981 16.36 12.63 32.34
C ILE A 981 16.03 11.16 32.64
N PRO A 982 16.96 10.38 33.23
CA PRO A 982 16.65 9.05 33.72
C PRO A 982 15.83 9.14 35.02
N VAL A 983 14.66 8.50 35.05
CA VAL A 983 13.73 8.51 36.18
C VAL A 983 13.70 7.13 36.85
N GLU A 984 14.39 7.00 37.97
CA GLU A 984 14.42 5.78 38.77
C GLU A 984 13.20 5.68 39.68
N ILE A 985 12.28 4.79 39.32
CA ILE A 985 11.14 4.42 40.17
C ILE A 985 11.68 3.65 41.38
N LYS A 986 11.36 4.15 42.57
CA LYS A 986 11.96 3.80 43.87
C LYS A 986 12.09 2.30 44.20
N ASP A 987 11.19 1.46 43.71
CA ASP A 987 11.17 0.01 43.90
C ASP A 987 11.48 -0.82 42.64
N LYS A 988 11.78 -0.15 41.51
CA LYS A 988 12.38 -0.72 40.31
C LYS A 988 13.67 0.04 39.97
N PRO A 989 14.80 -0.22 40.64
CA PRO A 989 16.06 0.48 40.33
C PRO A 989 16.56 0.13 38.92
N PHE A 990 17.25 1.07 38.28
CA PHE A 990 17.95 0.83 37.01
C PHE A 990 19.03 -0.25 37.13
N ALA A 991 19.41 -0.82 35.98
CA ALA A 991 20.63 -1.61 35.86
C ALA A 991 21.88 -0.77 36.22
N ALA A 992 22.99 -1.45 36.57
CA ALA A 992 24.20 -0.77 37.05
C ALA A 992 24.96 0.01 35.95
N ASP A 993 24.66 -0.27 34.68
CA ASP A 993 25.24 0.26 33.45
C ASP A 993 24.29 1.18 32.65
N TYR A 994 23.17 1.59 33.27
CA TYR A 994 22.09 2.33 32.62
C TYR A 994 22.53 3.65 31.96
N ASP A 995 23.49 4.36 32.57
CA ASP A 995 24.04 5.62 32.07
C ASP A 995 24.78 5.42 30.74
N ASN A 996 25.59 4.37 30.66
CA ASN A 996 26.32 3.98 29.46
C ASN A 996 25.37 3.45 28.38
N LYS A 997 24.32 2.69 28.75
CA LYS A 997 23.30 2.21 27.82
C LYS A 997 22.43 3.34 27.25
N LEU A 998 22.06 4.34 28.06
CA LEU A 998 21.29 5.50 27.61
C LEU A 998 22.12 6.42 26.72
N ASP A 999 23.38 6.71 27.08
CA ASP A 999 24.29 7.46 26.20
C ASP A 999 24.48 6.73 24.86
N LEU A 1000 24.66 5.41 24.90
CA LEU A 1000 24.80 4.58 23.70
C LEU A 1000 23.57 4.58 22.79
N VAL A 1001 22.36 4.42 23.33
CA VAL A 1001 21.13 4.33 22.51
C VAL A 1001 20.69 5.68 21.93
N PHE A 1002 21.07 6.79 22.59
CA PHE A 1002 20.75 8.14 22.11
C PHE A 1002 21.87 8.77 21.26
N ASN A 1003 23.14 8.66 21.65
CA ASN A 1003 24.29 9.31 20.99
C ASN A 1003 25.21 8.37 20.19
N GLY A 1004 25.13 7.05 20.39
CA GLY A 1004 26.09 6.10 19.84
C GLY A 1004 26.10 6.03 18.31
N THR A 1005 27.16 5.49 17.72
CA THR A 1005 27.14 5.17 16.28
C THR A 1005 26.38 3.87 15.99
N GLN A 1006 25.90 3.72 14.75
CA GLN A 1006 25.40 2.46 14.18
C GLN A 1006 26.28 1.23 14.50
N PHE A 1007 27.60 1.41 14.58
CA PHE A 1007 28.50 0.32 14.97
C PHE A 1007 28.37 -0.06 16.44
N GLU A 1008 28.25 0.92 17.33
CA GLU A 1008 28.26 0.71 18.78
C GLU A 1008 26.91 0.23 19.32
N THR A 1009 25.79 0.62 18.68
CA THR A 1009 24.45 0.08 18.99
C THR A 1009 24.17 -1.24 18.27
N GLY A 1010 24.89 -1.55 17.19
CA GLY A 1010 24.61 -2.69 16.31
C GLY A 1010 23.47 -2.47 15.32
N TRP A 1011 22.89 -1.26 15.27
CA TRP A 1011 21.89 -0.86 14.26
C TRP A 1011 21.93 0.65 13.99
N GLU A 1012 21.31 1.47 14.83
CA GLU A 1012 21.33 2.94 14.85
C GLU A 1012 21.22 3.41 16.30
N SER A 1013 21.56 4.66 16.60
CA SER A 1013 21.05 5.40 17.76
C SER A 1013 19.98 6.39 17.31
N VAL A 1014 19.32 7.06 18.25
CA VAL A 1014 18.41 8.17 17.91
C VAL A 1014 19.16 9.27 17.13
N ALA A 1015 20.37 9.66 17.55
CA ALA A 1015 21.19 10.64 16.83
C ALA A 1015 21.59 10.18 15.43
N SER A 1016 22.13 8.96 15.28
CA SER A 1016 22.63 8.49 13.98
C SER A 1016 21.49 8.24 12.98
N PHE A 1017 20.35 7.73 13.45
CA PHE A 1017 19.14 7.59 12.63
C PHE A 1017 18.68 8.95 12.09
N TYR A 1018 18.49 9.96 12.95
CA TYR A 1018 17.97 11.26 12.49
C TYR A 1018 18.97 12.04 11.64
N TYR A 1019 20.27 11.91 11.90
CA TYR A 1019 21.31 12.47 11.03
C TYR A 1019 21.30 11.82 9.64
N ARG A 1020 21.23 10.49 9.55
CA ARG A 1020 21.13 9.78 8.26
C ARG A 1020 19.81 10.07 7.55
N SER A 1021 18.69 9.98 8.27
CA SER A 1021 17.34 10.11 7.72
C SER A 1021 17.09 11.51 7.14
N SER A 1022 17.62 12.55 7.80
CA SER A 1022 17.53 13.95 7.36
C SER A 1022 18.54 14.35 6.29
N TYR A 1023 19.42 13.45 5.86
CA TYR A 1023 20.56 13.76 4.96
C TYR A 1023 21.50 14.84 5.54
N GLY A 1024 21.72 14.82 6.87
CA GLY A 1024 22.56 15.78 7.58
C GLY A 1024 21.93 17.17 7.74
N LEU A 1025 20.61 17.31 7.57
CA LEU A 1025 19.87 18.55 7.79
C LEU A 1025 19.36 18.71 9.23
N LEU A 1026 19.38 17.63 10.00
CA LEU A 1026 19.13 17.57 11.44
C LEU A 1026 20.28 16.83 12.11
N ASP A 1027 20.79 17.41 13.19
CA ASP A 1027 21.97 16.97 13.93
C ASP A 1027 21.62 17.07 15.42
N LEU A 1028 21.63 15.93 16.12
CA LEU A 1028 21.14 15.82 17.50
C LEU A 1028 22.25 15.29 18.40
N THR A 1029 22.41 15.91 19.57
CA THR A 1029 23.21 15.39 20.68
C THR A 1029 22.35 15.37 21.93
N PHE A 1030 22.46 14.33 22.75
CA PHE A 1030 21.61 14.11 23.91
C PHE A 1030 22.42 14.23 25.21
N GLU A 1031 22.04 15.15 26.10
CA GLU A 1031 22.65 15.24 27.44
C GLU A 1031 21.93 14.29 28.41
N ILE A 1032 22.60 13.19 28.79
CA ILE A 1032 22.11 12.29 29.83
C ILE A 1032 22.32 12.93 31.20
N ALA A 1033 21.23 13.37 31.81
CA ALA A 1033 21.22 14.04 33.11
C ALA A 1033 21.52 13.08 34.28
N PRO A 1034 21.87 13.60 35.47
CA PRO A 1034 21.87 12.81 36.70
C PRO A 1034 20.49 12.18 36.92
N LYS A 1035 20.43 10.87 37.22
CA LYS A 1035 19.15 10.20 37.44
C LYS A 1035 18.37 10.81 38.62
N TYR A 1036 17.09 11.06 38.41
CA TYR A 1036 16.18 11.35 39.51
C TYR A 1036 15.74 10.05 40.18
N ILE A 1037 15.63 10.02 41.50
CA ILE A 1037 15.07 8.86 42.23
C ILE A 1037 13.74 9.28 42.87
N SER A 1038 12.67 8.59 42.48
CA SER A 1038 11.31 8.98 42.86
C SER A 1038 11.04 8.87 44.37
N LEU A 1039 10.18 9.76 44.87
CA LEU A 1039 9.83 9.82 46.30
C LEU A 1039 8.95 8.65 46.73
N TYR A 1040 8.21 8.05 45.80
CA TYR A 1040 7.25 6.97 46.05
C TYR A 1040 7.51 5.76 45.14
N ASN A 1041 6.85 4.64 45.46
CA ASN A 1041 6.88 3.38 44.72
C ASN A 1041 5.95 3.44 43.48
N SER A 1042 6.09 2.51 42.53
CA SER A 1042 5.27 2.48 41.29
C SER A 1042 3.77 2.61 41.58
N SER A 1043 3.27 1.80 42.51
CA SER A 1043 1.89 1.77 43.04
C SER A 1043 1.33 3.08 43.63
N TYR A 1044 2.16 4.11 43.80
CA TYR A 1044 1.69 5.46 44.09
C TYR A 1044 1.30 6.20 42.79
N TYR A 1045 2.14 6.14 41.75
CA TYR A 1045 1.89 6.81 40.47
C TYR A 1045 0.77 6.11 39.68
N GLU A 1046 0.71 4.77 39.72
CA GLU A 1046 -0.43 3.94 39.26
C GLU A 1046 -1.77 4.39 39.88
N SER A 1047 -1.77 4.97 41.09
CA SER A 1047 -3.01 5.43 41.76
C SER A 1047 -3.59 6.73 41.19
N PHE A 1048 -2.92 7.35 40.23
CA PHE A 1048 -3.39 8.51 39.45
C PHE A 1048 -3.93 8.12 38.07
N GLY A 1049 -3.68 6.89 37.58
CA GLY A 1049 -3.99 6.50 36.20
C GLY A 1049 -3.25 7.36 35.18
N ASP A 1050 -3.99 7.90 34.21
CA ASP A 1050 -3.57 8.72 33.06
C ASP A 1050 -2.73 9.98 33.42
N GLU A 1051 -2.65 10.37 34.70
CA GLU A 1051 -1.84 11.50 35.20
C GLU A 1051 -0.58 11.06 35.99
N GLY A 1052 -0.29 9.76 36.06
CA GLY A 1052 0.78 9.18 36.87
C GLY A 1052 2.21 9.50 36.40
N ASP A 1053 2.42 9.58 35.09
CA ASP A 1053 3.69 10.01 34.46
C ASP A 1053 3.97 11.48 34.82
N GLN A 1054 2.97 12.35 34.65
CA GLN A 1054 3.05 13.78 34.90
C GLN A 1054 3.34 14.09 36.36
N ALA A 1055 2.83 13.27 37.28
CA ALA A 1055 3.14 13.37 38.70
C ALA A 1055 4.63 13.14 38.98
N VAL A 1056 5.29 12.17 38.32
CA VAL A 1056 6.73 11.88 38.52
C VAL A 1056 7.65 12.74 37.65
N ILE A 1057 7.26 13.12 36.43
CA ILE A 1057 7.94 14.09 35.56
C ILE A 1057 8.11 15.44 36.29
N LYS A 1058 7.02 15.91 36.90
CA LYS A 1058 7.00 17.12 37.75
C LYS A 1058 7.88 16.99 38.98
N GLU A 1059 7.92 15.81 39.60
CA GLU A 1059 8.77 15.50 40.74
C GLU A 1059 10.25 15.56 40.35
N ALA A 1060 10.61 15.01 39.18
CA ALA A 1060 11.96 15.01 38.63
C ALA A 1060 12.43 16.42 38.20
N LEU A 1061 11.62 17.16 37.43
CA LEU A 1061 11.94 18.51 37.00
C LEU A 1061 12.17 19.46 38.18
N LEU A 1062 11.25 19.50 39.14
CA LEU A 1062 11.40 20.33 40.35
C LEU A 1062 12.48 19.80 41.31
N GLY A 1063 12.87 18.54 41.18
CA GLY A 1063 13.96 17.94 41.94
C GLY A 1063 15.36 18.26 41.37
N LEU A 1064 15.44 18.56 40.07
CA LEU A 1064 16.69 18.82 39.34
C LEU A 1064 16.91 20.31 38.97
N ASP A 1065 15.95 21.20 39.27
CA ASP A 1065 16.01 22.67 39.05
C ASP A 1065 17.18 23.38 39.81
N GLU A 1066 17.80 22.75 40.82
CA GLU A 1066 19.07 23.26 41.42
C GLU A 1066 20.34 22.66 40.77
N GLU A 1067 20.22 21.68 39.87
CA GLU A 1067 21.35 20.96 39.25
C GLU A 1067 21.44 21.14 37.71
N ILE A 1068 20.31 21.37 37.02
CA ILE A 1068 20.20 21.54 35.57
C ILE A 1068 19.76 22.97 35.24
N ASP A 1069 20.53 23.69 34.41
CA ASP A 1069 20.11 24.97 33.83
C ASP A 1069 19.17 24.69 32.64
N PHE A 1070 17.86 24.70 32.90
CA PHE A 1070 16.84 24.44 31.88
C PHE A 1070 16.78 25.55 30.80
N SER A 1071 17.42 26.71 31.02
CA SER A 1071 17.42 27.80 30.05
C SER A 1071 18.28 27.54 28.81
N ARG A 1072 19.11 26.48 28.85
CA ARG A 1072 19.92 25.96 27.73
C ARG A 1072 19.07 25.43 26.59
N TYR A 1073 18.01 24.69 26.91
CA TYR A 1073 17.21 23.90 25.96
C TYR A 1073 16.04 24.69 25.35
N ASP A 1074 16.27 25.98 25.09
CA ASP A 1074 15.42 26.87 24.30
C ASP A 1074 16.33 27.51 23.25
N TYR A 1075 16.63 26.72 22.22
CA TYR A 1075 17.46 27.10 21.09
C TYR A 1075 16.73 28.05 20.16
N ASN A 1076 15.42 27.85 19.97
CA ASN A 1076 14.61 28.67 19.08
C ASN A 1076 14.38 30.11 19.61
N ASN A 1077 14.51 30.32 20.93
CA ASN A 1077 14.40 31.58 21.68
C ASN A 1077 12.98 32.19 21.78
N ASP A 1078 11.94 31.36 21.80
CA ASP A 1078 10.55 31.79 22.04
C ASP A 1078 10.13 31.85 23.52
N GLY A 1079 10.90 31.23 24.42
CA GLY A 1079 10.66 31.17 25.87
C GLY A 1079 10.08 29.84 26.39
N TYR A 1080 9.96 28.82 25.55
CA TYR A 1080 9.65 27.44 25.94
C TYR A 1080 10.89 26.55 25.84
N ILE A 1081 10.92 25.48 26.62
CA ILE A 1081 11.90 24.39 26.48
C ILE A 1081 11.48 23.59 25.24
N ASP A 1082 12.40 23.42 24.28
CA ASP A 1082 12.16 22.73 23.00
C ASP A 1082 11.69 21.28 23.21
N SER A 1083 12.28 20.55 24.16
CA SER A 1083 11.79 19.27 24.68
C SER A 1083 12.57 18.83 25.94
N VAL A 1084 12.00 17.90 26.70
CA VAL A 1084 12.74 17.04 27.64
C VAL A 1084 12.27 15.59 27.45
N ILE A 1085 13.23 14.67 27.38
CA ILE A 1085 13.01 13.22 27.31
C ILE A 1085 13.12 12.63 28.71
N PHE A 1086 12.22 11.74 29.08
CA PHE A 1086 12.19 11.05 30.37
C PHE A 1086 12.19 9.54 30.13
N ILE A 1087 13.26 8.86 30.54
CA ILE A 1087 13.35 7.40 30.44
C ILE A 1087 13.19 6.80 31.83
N TYR A 1088 12.16 5.97 32.04
CA TYR A 1088 11.81 5.44 33.35
C TYR A 1088 12.25 3.98 33.55
N SER A 1089 12.64 3.64 34.78
CA SER A 1089 13.21 2.33 35.14
C SER A 1089 12.18 1.21 35.41
N TYR A 1090 10.91 1.43 35.05
CA TYR A 1090 9.82 0.45 35.19
C TYR A 1090 9.58 -0.25 33.84
N ASP A 1091 9.35 -1.56 33.85
CA ASP A 1091 9.06 -2.35 32.64
C ASP A 1091 7.73 -1.90 32.02
N TYR A 1092 7.65 -1.68 30.70
CA TYR A 1092 6.42 -1.14 30.09
C TYR A 1092 5.25 -2.13 30.17
N ASP A 1093 4.03 -1.59 30.15
CA ASP A 1093 2.76 -2.32 30.13
C ASP A 1093 1.83 -1.69 29.10
N TYR A 1094 1.27 -2.51 28.21
CA TYR A 1094 0.30 -2.06 27.19
C TYR A 1094 -1.11 -1.82 27.77
N ASP A 1095 -1.42 -2.47 28.90
CA ASP A 1095 -2.76 -2.48 29.50
C ASP A 1095 -2.91 -1.51 30.70
N THR A 1096 -1.83 -0.90 31.22
CA THR A 1096 -1.90 -0.04 32.42
C THR A 1096 -1.08 1.27 32.39
N ASP A 1097 -1.79 2.39 32.56
CA ASP A 1097 -1.17 3.69 32.86
C ASP A 1097 -0.47 3.68 34.24
N PRO A 1098 0.68 4.39 34.40
CA PRO A 1098 1.33 5.29 33.43
C PRO A 1098 2.51 4.65 32.67
N TRP A 1099 2.53 3.32 32.48
CA TRP A 1099 3.72 2.58 32.08
C TRP A 1099 3.83 2.30 30.58
N TRP A 1100 3.39 3.24 29.74
CA TRP A 1100 3.53 3.15 28.27
C TRP A 1100 4.54 4.16 27.69
N ALA A 1101 4.77 4.14 26.38
CA ALA A 1101 5.56 5.13 25.64
C ALA A 1101 4.62 6.17 24.99
N TRP A 1102 4.97 7.46 25.11
CA TRP A 1102 4.26 8.55 24.42
C TRP A 1102 5.00 9.89 24.45
N VAL A 1103 4.67 10.75 23.49
CA VAL A 1103 4.89 12.21 23.53
C VAL A 1103 3.60 12.93 23.89
N TYR A 1104 3.66 13.83 24.88
CA TYR A 1104 2.48 14.57 25.34
C TYR A 1104 2.77 16.04 25.66
N SER A 1105 1.69 16.84 25.76
CA SER A 1105 1.78 18.26 26.10
C SER A 1105 1.46 18.53 27.57
N ALA A 1106 2.45 19.04 28.29
CA ALA A 1106 2.35 19.50 29.68
C ALA A 1106 1.38 20.69 29.89
N LYS A 1107 0.66 21.16 28.87
CA LYS A 1107 -0.46 22.11 29.02
C LYS A 1107 -1.68 21.53 29.74
N PHE A 1108 -1.73 20.21 29.94
CA PHE A 1108 -2.80 19.50 30.64
C PHE A 1108 -2.28 18.72 31.87
N GLY A 1109 -3.18 18.12 32.64
CA GLY A 1109 -2.90 17.32 33.85
C GLY A 1109 -1.97 17.95 34.90
N GLU A 1110 -1.27 17.13 35.69
CA GLU A 1110 -0.45 17.58 36.82
C GLU A 1110 0.79 18.37 36.41
N ALA A 1111 1.35 18.11 35.22
CA ALA A 1111 2.53 18.80 34.68
C ALA A 1111 2.25 20.28 34.36
N SER A 1112 1.00 20.64 34.07
CA SER A 1112 0.55 22.03 33.80
C SER A 1112 0.73 23.01 34.96
N GLN A 1113 1.15 22.53 36.13
CA GLN A 1113 1.44 23.35 37.30
C GLN A 1113 2.91 23.84 37.35
N ILE A 1114 3.73 23.48 36.35
CA ILE A 1114 5.12 23.94 36.21
C ILE A 1114 5.11 25.33 35.55
N ASP A 1115 4.86 26.37 36.35
CA ASP A 1115 4.78 27.78 35.90
C ASP A 1115 6.07 28.27 35.23
N ASN A 1116 7.25 27.78 35.66
CA ASN A 1116 8.56 28.25 35.20
C ASN A 1116 9.70 27.30 35.61
N LEU A 1117 10.70 27.13 34.73
CA LEU A 1117 12.03 26.53 35.01
C LEU A 1117 13.09 27.45 34.38
N ASP A 1118 14.06 27.95 35.15
CA ASP A 1118 15.08 28.94 34.73
C ASP A 1118 14.59 30.12 33.85
N GLY A 1119 13.36 30.59 34.05
CA GLY A 1119 12.77 31.66 33.23
C GLY A 1119 12.06 31.17 31.96
N LYS A 1120 12.26 29.91 31.55
CA LYS A 1120 11.53 29.23 30.47
C LYS A 1120 10.23 28.59 30.96
N LYS A 1121 9.44 28.06 30.03
CA LYS A 1121 8.27 27.20 30.30
C LYS A 1121 8.51 25.79 29.79
N PHE A 1122 7.90 24.82 30.44
CA PHE A 1122 7.81 23.44 29.95
C PHE A 1122 6.50 23.27 29.15
N GLU A 1123 6.52 22.59 28.01
CA GLU A 1123 5.31 22.37 27.20
C GLU A 1123 5.22 21.00 26.52
N TYR A 1124 6.29 20.48 25.93
CA TYR A 1124 6.31 19.14 25.32
C TYR A 1124 7.35 18.25 26.01
N TYR A 1125 7.04 16.95 26.10
CA TYR A 1125 7.93 15.93 26.61
C TYR A 1125 7.69 14.58 25.95
N PHE A 1126 8.72 13.73 26.07
CA PHE A 1126 8.71 12.33 25.66
C PHE A 1126 8.90 11.46 26.91
N TRP A 1127 8.06 10.45 27.12
CA TRP A 1127 8.10 9.51 28.24
C TRP A 1127 8.13 8.06 27.71
N ALA A 1128 9.16 7.28 28.06
CA ALA A 1128 9.25 5.85 27.67
C ALA A 1128 10.06 4.99 28.63
N SER A 1129 9.81 3.68 28.60
CA SER A 1129 10.50 2.71 29.44
C SER A 1129 11.95 2.51 29.02
N TYR A 1130 12.80 2.26 30.01
CA TYR A 1130 14.15 1.74 29.83
C TYR A 1130 14.17 0.32 29.20
N ALA A 1131 13.10 -0.47 29.35
CA ALA A 1131 13.07 -1.85 28.88
C ALA A 1131 13.17 -1.97 27.33
N PHE A 1132 12.67 -0.97 26.58
CA PHE A 1132 12.70 -0.98 25.12
C PHE A 1132 14.10 -1.16 24.50
N LEU A 1133 15.18 -0.76 25.20
CA LEU A 1133 16.54 -0.96 24.69
C LEU A 1133 17.01 -2.42 24.71
N GLU A 1134 16.30 -3.31 25.41
CA GLU A 1134 16.59 -4.76 25.47
C GLU A 1134 15.66 -5.59 24.55
N ASP A 1135 14.73 -4.95 23.82
CA ASP A 1135 13.81 -5.63 22.89
C ASP A 1135 14.50 -6.05 21.56
N PRO A 1136 14.24 -7.27 21.05
CA PRO A 1136 14.94 -7.81 19.89
C PRO A 1136 14.35 -7.34 18.55
N ILE A 1137 15.15 -6.62 17.74
CA ILE A 1137 14.81 -6.34 16.33
C ILE A 1137 14.74 -7.65 15.53
N SER A 1138 13.59 -7.91 14.91
CA SER A 1138 13.37 -9.11 14.09
C SER A 1138 14.34 -9.14 12.89
N GLY A 1139 15.29 -10.09 12.93
CA GLY A 1139 16.29 -10.29 11.87
C GLY A 1139 17.65 -9.62 12.10
N ASN A 1140 17.89 -8.93 13.23
CA ASN A 1140 19.21 -8.42 13.59
C ASN A 1140 19.78 -9.04 14.88
N ASP A 1141 20.37 -10.23 14.74
CA ASP A 1141 21.06 -10.96 15.83
C ASP A 1141 22.29 -10.22 16.43
N ASN A 1142 22.68 -9.04 15.92
CA ASN A 1142 23.90 -8.32 16.31
C ASN A 1142 23.63 -7.03 17.12
N ILE A 1143 22.38 -6.74 17.45
CA ILE A 1143 22.04 -5.51 18.20
C ILE A 1143 22.57 -5.55 19.64
N ILE A 1144 23.00 -4.38 20.12
CA ILE A 1144 23.61 -4.17 21.44
C ILE A 1144 22.66 -3.35 22.33
N VAL A 1145 21.96 -2.36 21.76
CA VAL A 1145 20.81 -1.66 22.35
C VAL A 1145 19.81 -1.31 21.25
N ASN A 1146 18.50 -1.47 21.49
CA ASN A 1146 17.46 -1.11 20.53
C ASN A 1146 17.01 0.36 20.70
N ALA A 1147 16.86 1.07 19.58
CA ALA A 1147 16.43 2.46 19.53
C ALA A 1147 15.08 2.66 18.82
N GLU A 1148 14.44 1.61 18.27
CA GLU A 1148 13.24 1.70 17.42
C GLU A 1148 12.12 2.56 18.03
N THR A 1149 11.64 2.21 19.23
CA THR A 1149 10.61 2.97 19.94
C THR A 1149 11.04 4.41 20.23
N TYR A 1150 12.31 4.63 20.60
CA TYR A 1150 12.83 5.97 20.89
C TYR A 1150 12.97 6.84 19.63
N ILE A 1151 13.17 6.23 18.46
CA ILE A 1151 13.21 6.89 17.16
C ILE A 1151 11.78 7.25 16.70
N HIS A 1152 10.82 6.33 16.88
CA HIS A 1152 9.40 6.55 16.59
C HIS A 1152 8.84 7.74 17.39
N GLU A 1153 9.00 7.72 18.71
CA GLU A 1153 8.51 8.77 19.61
C GLU A 1153 9.13 10.15 19.34
N MET A 1154 10.41 10.19 18.96
CA MET A 1154 11.05 11.40 18.47
C MET A 1154 10.36 11.99 17.22
N GLY A 1155 9.69 11.16 16.40
CA GLY A 1155 8.86 11.59 15.27
C GLY A 1155 7.62 12.36 15.70
N HIS A 1156 6.98 11.98 16.80
CA HIS A 1156 5.88 12.76 17.41
C HIS A 1156 6.37 14.09 17.98
N LEU A 1157 7.57 14.12 18.55
CA LEU A 1157 8.17 15.36 19.05
C LEU A 1157 8.43 16.38 17.93
N PHE A 1158 8.70 15.91 16.72
CA PHE A 1158 8.76 16.74 15.50
C PHE A 1158 7.38 17.04 14.88
N GLY A 1159 6.28 16.51 15.43
CA GLY A 1159 4.90 16.86 15.09
C GLY A 1159 4.16 15.89 14.14
N ILE A 1160 4.70 14.70 13.86
CA ILE A 1160 4.00 13.66 13.09
C ILE A 1160 3.09 12.81 13.99
N VAL A 1161 2.00 12.28 13.41
CA VAL A 1161 1.05 11.37 14.06
C VAL A 1161 1.32 9.93 13.65
N ASP A 1162 0.79 8.97 14.42
CA ASP A 1162 0.77 7.56 14.03
C ASP A 1162 0.10 7.34 12.67
N PHE A 1163 0.60 6.34 11.94
CA PHE A 1163 -0.02 5.85 10.71
C PHE A 1163 -0.69 4.49 10.87
N TYR A 1164 -0.31 3.68 11.88
CA TYR A 1164 -1.00 2.42 12.16
C TYR A 1164 -2.46 2.63 12.58
N GLN A 1165 -3.25 1.57 12.44
CA GLN A 1165 -4.66 1.58 12.85
C GLN A 1165 -4.77 1.16 14.32
N HIS A 1166 -5.33 2.01 15.17
CA HIS A 1166 -5.61 1.69 16.58
C HIS A 1166 -6.88 0.81 16.77
N GLU A 1167 -7.33 0.10 15.73
CA GLU A 1167 -8.50 -0.80 15.76
C GLU A 1167 -8.15 -2.15 15.11
N ASP A 1168 -8.39 -3.27 15.81
CA ASP A 1168 -7.89 -4.64 15.56
C ASP A 1168 -8.43 -5.32 14.26
N THR A 1169 -8.31 -4.67 13.10
CA THR A 1169 -9.04 -5.08 11.88
C THR A 1169 -8.18 -5.39 10.65
N TYR A 1170 -6.92 -4.94 10.59
CA TYR A 1170 -5.97 -5.27 9.53
C TYR A 1170 -4.53 -5.38 10.06
N ASP A 1171 -3.74 -6.32 9.51
CA ASP A 1171 -2.35 -6.59 9.94
C ASP A 1171 -1.34 -5.44 9.67
N TYR A 1172 -1.71 -4.43 8.88
CA TYR A 1172 -0.83 -3.34 8.47
C TYR A 1172 -1.59 -2.01 8.32
N GLY A 1173 -0.94 -0.89 8.67
CA GLY A 1173 -1.42 0.44 8.36
C GLY A 1173 -1.35 0.82 6.86
N PRO A 1174 -1.74 2.07 6.50
CA PRO A 1174 -1.89 2.52 5.12
C PRO A 1174 -0.56 2.69 4.37
N LEU A 1175 0.59 2.61 5.07
CA LEU A 1175 1.93 2.58 4.48
C LEU A 1175 2.54 1.16 4.49
N GLY A 1176 1.78 0.14 4.91
CA GLY A 1176 2.18 -1.26 4.82
C GLY A 1176 3.31 -1.68 5.78
N GLY A 1177 3.56 -0.93 6.84
CA GLY A 1177 4.70 -1.13 7.75
C GLY A 1177 6.05 -0.66 7.19
N PHE A 1178 6.06 0.17 6.14
CA PHE A 1178 7.27 0.70 5.50
C PHE A 1178 7.68 2.11 5.97
N ASP A 1179 7.02 2.65 7.00
CA ASP A 1179 7.38 3.92 7.65
C ASP A 1179 7.65 3.69 9.14
N MET A 1180 8.63 4.40 9.69
CA MET A 1180 8.94 4.47 11.12
C MET A 1180 7.70 4.81 11.98
N MET A 1181 6.79 5.63 11.46
CA MET A 1181 5.54 6.02 12.15
C MET A 1181 4.36 5.05 11.91
N ASP A 1182 4.58 3.95 11.21
CA ASP A 1182 3.58 2.90 10.96
C ASP A 1182 3.85 1.66 11.84
N HIS A 1183 5.02 1.04 11.77
CA HIS A 1183 5.32 -0.17 12.58
C HIS A 1183 6.72 -0.15 13.23
N ASN A 1184 7.26 1.04 13.52
CA ASN A 1184 8.64 1.27 14.03
C ASN A 1184 9.76 0.73 13.10
N VAL A 1185 9.42 0.42 11.85
CA VAL A 1185 10.29 -0.29 10.89
C VAL A 1185 10.74 0.64 9.77
N GLY A 1186 12.02 0.55 9.40
CA GLY A 1186 12.57 1.15 8.19
C GLY A 1186 13.15 2.56 8.39
N ASP A 1187 12.68 3.51 7.60
CA ASP A 1187 13.08 4.92 7.63
C ASP A 1187 11.80 5.78 7.64
N HIS A 1188 11.91 7.08 7.92
CA HIS A 1188 10.80 8.00 7.70
C HIS A 1188 10.43 8.02 6.21
N GLY A 1189 9.15 7.86 5.89
CA GLY A 1189 8.67 7.83 4.52
C GLY A 1189 8.77 9.20 3.83
N PRO A 1190 8.56 9.25 2.49
CA PRO A 1190 8.71 10.49 1.73
C PRO A 1190 7.74 11.60 2.15
N PHE A 1191 6.60 11.27 2.78
CA PHE A 1191 5.72 12.24 3.40
C PHE A 1191 6.36 12.88 4.64
N ASN A 1192 6.82 12.07 5.60
CA ASN A 1192 7.47 12.54 6.82
C ASN A 1192 8.71 13.39 6.48
N LYS A 1193 9.60 12.90 5.61
CA LYS A 1193 10.80 13.66 5.20
C LYS A 1193 10.49 14.94 4.42
N LEU A 1194 9.36 15.03 3.71
CA LEU A 1194 8.88 16.28 3.10
C LEU A 1194 8.42 17.27 4.18
N VAL A 1195 7.56 16.80 5.10
CA VAL A 1195 6.91 17.64 6.10
C VAL A 1195 7.90 18.11 7.18
N PHE A 1196 8.97 17.34 7.46
CA PHE A 1196 10.11 17.77 8.27
C PHE A 1196 11.06 18.76 7.56
N GLY A 1197 10.87 19.05 6.27
CA GLY A 1197 11.72 19.96 5.48
C GLY A 1197 13.05 19.35 5.00
N TRP A 1198 13.20 18.02 5.07
CA TRP A 1198 14.42 17.32 4.62
C TRP A 1198 14.44 17.16 3.11
N LEU A 1199 13.31 16.81 2.49
CA LEU A 1199 13.16 16.74 1.04
C LEU A 1199 12.84 18.12 0.43
N GLN A 1200 13.24 18.29 -0.84
CA GLN A 1200 12.88 19.43 -1.67
C GLN A 1200 12.25 18.90 -2.98
N PRO A 1201 10.94 18.64 -3.01
CA PRO A 1201 10.31 17.91 -4.10
C PRO A 1201 10.12 18.76 -5.36
N LEU A 1202 10.09 18.07 -6.50
CA LEU A 1202 9.66 18.61 -7.78
C LEU A 1202 8.15 18.34 -7.93
N LEU A 1203 7.35 19.41 -8.04
CA LEU A 1203 5.91 19.33 -8.25
C LEU A 1203 5.59 19.55 -9.73
N ALA A 1204 4.99 18.55 -10.38
CA ALA A 1204 4.37 18.73 -11.68
C ALA A 1204 3.18 19.69 -11.57
N VAL A 1205 3.26 20.84 -12.26
CA VAL A 1205 2.19 21.86 -12.26
C VAL A 1205 1.21 21.72 -13.42
N ASN A 1206 1.57 20.94 -14.44
CA ASN A 1206 0.68 20.45 -15.48
C ASN A 1206 0.72 18.92 -15.46
N GLY A 1207 -0.44 18.27 -15.61
CA GLY A 1207 -0.54 16.82 -15.74
C GLY A 1207 -0.41 16.41 -17.21
N SER A 1208 0.70 15.76 -17.54
CA SER A 1208 1.01 15.13 -18.83
C SER A 1208 0.88 13.61 -18.74
#